data_AF-A0A6N7BBE7-F1
#
_entry.id   AF-A0A6N7BBE7-F1
#
_cell.length_a   1.000
_cell.length_b   1.000
_cell.length_c   1.000
_cell.angle_alpha   90.00
_cell.angle_beta   90.00
_cell.angle_gamma   90.00
#
_symmetry.space_group_name_H-M   'P 1'
#
loop_
_entity.id
_entity.type
_entity.pdbx_description
1 polymer ?
#
loop_
_entity_poly.entity_id
_entity_poly.type
_entity_poly.pdbx_seq_one_letter_code
_entity_poly.pdbx_strand_id
1 'polypeptide(L)'
;MKKVFIIHLVLLISSINYVYCENYFGGSKGSNGLYRWSTNNIHYRVDASGASDNGLDYNATAALIQAAYNAWDNVSTSSITFTFDGSVSGNDSYDGTNGHYWLYPPNDYFTWVFYDDPNTPQIEGASALTVFEDYSNVLTDVDIVYNGNKEWKGTDYMTWWNEVESVAIHEIGHSLGIAHADNGLSPIPVMTYAADPSSDRKTLKFDDTKAVSFLYGGNLIDNETFSGTNYFAWNISISSGKTLTFQAGSSINFSNSSSLTINGTLSAVGTSSSGITFTSSGSWGGIQFNSGSSGNMDYCTVQYAGNGIYCYNSSPTIKHSTMDNNSSTGLYLNYYSSPVLVGNNFRFNSSYGIRCESYSSPDLTDNGYPGSNVIRNNGTGILTSYYSNPNLNGYMTYGNSVFDNTGYEVSANTNCTISAQRVYWGSGATYYTSGSTIDYTNPLGSNPNPGRSVVADNSSSSSNHAISLKVVADDLSPALDKQKDKKYDEAIPLFLEIFKNNKDALLGKYALSKIEECYTQAGKKDYLDYSKREIKPQLKEGSETYVEALELEAHQMVNLGLYKEAVNNLETILKKYNLNSEIEKNTLFTLGAFHNIFFGDKANSDKYFEELKQKYPNDDLVNQIEIIKGLGLAANSSVQGGDVVLPFEETSPVAKTTVSEDAITNYPNPFNPSTKISFTLKEGGKVSLKVYDVLGKEVANLADGVFETGKHETTFNGSNLASGIYFYRIVTPKATITKKMMLMK
;
A
#
# COMPACT_ATOMS: atom_id res chain seq x y z
N MET A 1 56.42 -32.35 9.75
CA MET A 1 57.21 -32.90 8.61
C MET A 1 56.33 -33.75 7.71
N LYS A 2 55.81 -33.22 6.59
CA LYS A 2 55.26 -34.01 5.48
C LYS A 2 55.67 -33.39 4.12
N LYS A 3 55.77 -34.25 3.12
CA LYS A 3 56.63 -34.15 1.91
C LYS A 3 56.18 -33.11 0.88
N VAL A 4 57.17 -32.47 0.26
CA VAL A 4 57.08 -31.76 -1.04
C VAL A 4 57.07 -32.77 -2.19
N PHE A 5 56.26 -32.51 -3.25
CA PHE A 5 56.50 -32.93 -4.64
C PHE A 5 55.85 -31.91 -5.62
N ILE A 6 56.27 -31.89 -6.90
CA ILE A 6 56.31 -30.67 -7.76
C ILE A 6 55.82 -30.97 -9.22
N ILE A 7 55.34 -29.92 -9.95
CA ILE A 7 55.09 -29.79 -11.43
C ILE A 7 53.75 -30.42 -11.97
N HIS A 8 53.00 -29.88 -12.96
CA HIS A 8 53.32 -28.97 -14.11
C HIS A 8 52.15 -28.00 -14.56
N LEU A 9 52.33 -27.34 -15.74
CA LEU A 9 51.49 -26.34 -16.46
C LEU A 9 50.20 -26.82 -17.17
N VAL A 10 49.22 -25.92 -17.38
CA VAL A 10 48.64 -25.48 -18.69
C VAL A 10 48.24 -23.98 -18.62
N LEU A 11 48.02 -23.32 -19.77
CA LEU A 11 48.16 -21.87 -20.03
C LEU A 11 46.92 -21.32 -20.80
N LEU A 12 46.50 -20.06 -20.56
CA LEU A 12 45.98 -19.04 -21.52
C LEU A 12 44.74 -18.21 -21.05
N ILE A 13 44.93 -16.88 -20.89
CA ILE A 13 44.07 -15.75 -21.38
C ILE A 13 42.60 -15.69 -20.85
N SER A 14 42.06 -14.60 -20.26
CA SER A 14 42.51 -13.20 -20.09
C SER A 14 41.75 -12.49 -18.95
N SER A 15 42.44 -11.59 -18.24
CA SER A 15 41.88 -10.45 -17.48
C SER A 15 40.65 -10.74 -16.60
N ILE A 16 40.89 -11.31 -15.42
CA ILE A 16 39.95 -11.21 -14.30
C ILE A 16 40.38 -9.97 -13.49
N ASN A 17 39.52 -8.95 -13.47
CA ASN A 17 39.67 -7.84 -12.54
C ASN A 17 39.03 -8.27 -11.22
N TYR A 18 39.83 -8.70 -10.25
CA TYR A 18 39.33 -8.92 -8.89
C TYR A 18 38.97 -7.57 -8.28
N VAL A 19 37.67 -7.32 -8.09
CA VAL A 19 37.13 -6.09 -7.54
C VAL A 19 36.59 -6.37 -6.15
N TYR A 20 37.18 -5.76 -5.13
CA TYR A 20 36.66 -5.76 -3.76
C TYR A 20 35.19 -5.32 -3.74
N CYS A 21 34.33 -6.13 -3.13
CA CYS A 21 32.92 -5.79 -2.96
C CYS A 21 32.75 -4.78 -1.82
N GLU A 22 32.79 -3.49 -2.13
CA GLU A 22 32.15 -2.49 -1.29
C GLU A 22 30.62 -2.57 -1.45
N ASN A 23 29.91 -2.53 -0.32
CA ASN A 23 28.50 -2.14 -0.16
C ASN A 23 27.42 -3.21 -0.46
N TYR A 24 27.13 -4.04 0.54
CA TYR A 24 25.96 -3.76 1.37
C TYR A 24 26.32 -3.76 2.87
N PHE A 25 26.13 -2.60 3.54
CA PHE A 25 26.62 -2.20 4.88
C PHE A 25 28.01 -1.55 4.95
N GLY A 26 28.75 -1.48 3.84
CA GLY A 26 29.69 -0.39 3.60
C GLY A 26 28.96 0.93 3.27
N GLY A 27 29.71 2.04 3.21
CA GLY A 27 29.15 3.39 3.03
C GLY A 27 28.43 3.61 1.69
N SER A 28 27.27 4.28 1.76
CA SER A 28 26.35 4.66 0.66
C SER A 28 25.35 3.57 0.20
N LYS A 29 24.06 3.77 0.55
CA LYS A 29 22.95 2.84 0.24
C LYS A 29 22.41 3.02 -1.18
N GLY A 30 22.95 2.26 -2.12
CA GLY A 30 22.42 2.07 -3.48
C GLY A 30 23.02 0.81 -4.12
N SER A 31 22.25 0.03 -4.89
CA SER A 31 22.66 -1.31 -5.33
C SER A 31 23.65 -1.37 -6.51
N ASN A 32 24.53 -0.38 -6.63
CA ASN A 32 25.75 -0.52 -7.42
C ASN A 32 26.71 -1.42 -6.64
N GLY A 33 26.82 -2.70 -7.03
CA GLY A 33 27.72 -3.69 -6.38
C GLY A 33 27.03 -4.85 -5.66
N LEU A 34 25.69 -5.00 -5.76
CA LEU A 34 25.02 -6.18 -5.20
C LEU A 34 25.28 -7.43 -6.06
N TYR A 35 26.11 -8.31 -5.54
CA TYR A 35 26.32 -9.67 -6.04
C TYR A 35 25.38 -10.66 -5.36
N ARG A 36 24.86 -11.62 -6.13
CA ARG A 36 24.17 -12.79 -5.57
C ARG A 36 24.25 -13.98 -6.51
N TRP A 37 23.92 -15.16 -5.98
CA TRP A 37 23.72 -16.35 -6.78
C TRP A 37 22.49 -16.24 -7.70
N SER A 38 22.59 -16.88 -8.87
CA SER A 38 21.47 -17.07 -9.80
C SER A 38 20.57 -18.24 -9.42
N THR A 39 21.11 -19.18 -8.63
CA THR A 39 20.40 -20.30 -7.98
C THR A 39 20.21 -20.00 -6.50
N ASN A 40 19.17 -20.59 -5.91
CA ASN A 40 19.00 -20.57 -4.45
C ASN A 40 19.54 -21.85 -3.77
N ASN A 41 19.79 -22.94 -4.51
CA ASN A 41 20.52 -24.09 -3.97
C ASN A 41 22.01 -23.94 -4.30
N ILE A 42 22.84 -23.74 -3.29
CA ILE A 42 24.29 -23.58 -3.41
C ILE A 42 24.96 -24.90 -2.98
N HIS A 43 25.74 -25.47 -3.88
CA HIS A 43 26.59 -26.62 -3.59
C HIS A 43 27.90 -26.14 -2.96
N TYR A 44 28.44 -26.89 -1.99
CA TYR A 44 29.73 -26.61 -1.38
C TYR A 44 30.45 -27.89 -0.95
N ARG A 45 31.76 -27.76 -0.74
CA ARG A 45 32.65 -28.84 -0.26
C ARG A 45 33.61 -28.34 0.81
N VAL A 46 34.23 -29.28 1.52
CA VAL A 46 35.28 -29.00 2.54
C VAL A 46 36.52 -29.80 2.20
N ASP A 47 37.70 -29.18 2.25
CA ASP A 47 38.99 -29.86 2.03
C ASP A 47 39.21 -30.99 3.06
N ALA A 48 39.64 -32.16 2.56
CA ALA A 48 40.03 -33.33 3.35
C ALA A 48 41.15 -33.09 4.38
N SER A 49 41.92 -32.00 4.25
CA SER A 49 43.12 -31.72 5.05
C SER A 49 42.82 -31.13 6.44
N GLY A 50 41.80 -30.27 6.56
CA GLY A 50 41.32 -29.65 7.79
C GLY A 50 42.35 -28.78 8.55
N ALA A 51 41.89 -28.10 9.60
CA ALA A 51 42.80 -27.54 10.59
C ALA A 51 43.26 -28.66 11.53
N SER A 52 44.49 -29.16 11.40
CA SER A 52 45.01 -30.26 12.24
C SER A 52 45.32 -29.89 13.70
N ASP A 53 44.73 -28.80 14.18
CA ASP A 53 44.98 -28.17 15.48
C ASP A 53 44.06 -28.76 16.56
N ASN A 54 44.58 -28.89 17.79
CA ASN A 54 43.79 -29.18 18.99
C ASN A 54 42.85 -30.41 18.93
N GLY A 55 43.07 -31.34 17.99
CA GLY A 55 42.21 -32.51 17.81
C GLY A 55 40.98 -32.29 16.92
N LEU A 56 40.89 -31.16 16.21
CA LEU A 56 40.02 -31.02 15.05
C LEU A 56 40.50 -32.00 13.96
N ASP A 57 39.70 -33.02 13.69
CA ASP A 57 39.85 -33.84 12.49
C ASP A 57 38.95 -33.30 11.36
N TYR A 58 39.05 -33.92 10.18
CA TYR A 58 38.22 -33.56 9.03
C TYR A 58 36.72 -33.63 9.35
N ASN A 59 36.24 -34.66 10.08
CA ASN A 59 34.82 -34.83 10.35
C ASN A 59 34.31 -33.77 11.33
N ALA A 60 35.09 -33.45 12.36
CA ALA A 60 34.79 -32.37 13.30
C ALA A 60 34.75 -31.01 12.57
N THR A 61 35.72 -30.75 11.70
CA THR A 61 35.80 -29.51 10.91
C THR A 61 34.61 -29.37 9.95
N ALA A 62 34.31 -30.44 9.19
CA ALA A 62 33.18 -30.47 8.28
C ALA A 62 31.82 -30.37 9.00
N ALA A 63 31.69 -30.89 10.22
CA ALA A 63 30.47 -30.75 11.03
C ALA A 63 30.25 -29.29 11.49
N LEU A 64 31.32 -28.56 11.84
CA LEU A 64 31.24 -27.15 12.22
C LEU A 64 30.89 -26.25 11.01
N ILE A 65 31.43 -26.54 9.82
CA ILE A 65 31.05 -25.83 8.59
C ILE A 65 29.60 -26.16 8.19
N GLN A 66 29.16 -27.42 8.31
CA GLN A 66 27.75 -27.78 8.11
C GLN A 66 26.83 -27.04 9.09
N ALA A 67 27.21 -26.91 10.36
CA ALA A 67 26.45 -26.11 11.33
C ALA A 67 26.37 -24.62 10.92
N ALA A 68 27.46 -24.07 10.39
CA ALA A 68 27.51 -22.70 9.89
C ALA A 68 26.58 -22.47 8.67
N TYR A 69 26.57 -23.38 7.69
CA TYR A 69 25.61 -23.34 6.58
C TYR A 69 24.16 -23.50 7.06
N ASN A 70 23.91 -24.42 8.01
CA ASN A 70 22.60 -24.60 8.62
C ASN A 70 22.10 -23.32 9.31
N ALA A 71 22.97 -22.46 9.85
CA ALA A 71 22.55 -21.19 10.45
C ALA A 71 21.88 -20.27 9.41
N TRP A 72 22.39 -20.23 8.18
CA TRP A 72 21.83 -19.47 7.06
C TRP A 72 20.62 -20.17 6.40
N ASP A 73 20.64 -21.50 6.29
CA ASP A 73 19.54 -22.34 5.78
C ASP A 73 18.26 -22.20 6.62
N ASN A 74 18.41 -22.07 7.95
CA ASN A 74 17.29 -21.94 8.89
C ASN A 74 16.62 -20.53 8.90
N VAL A 75 17.05 -19.59 8.06
CA VAL A 75 16.41 -18.26 7.97
C VAL A 75 15.10 -18.35 7.18
N SER A 76 14.00 -18.55 7.90
CA SER A 76 12.65 -18.83 7.35
C SER A 76 12.06 -17.77 6.40
N THR A 77 12.66 -16.59 6.29
CA THR A 77 12.29 -15.51 5.36
C THR A 77 13.18 -15.43 4.11
N SER A 78 14.21 -16.29 4.03
CA SER A 78 15.01 -16.61 2.85
C SER A 78 14.45 -17.85 2.14
N SER A 79 14.88 -18.09 0.90
CA SER A 79 14.67 -19.38 0.21
C SER A 79 15.97 -20.02 -0.27
N ILE A 80 17.10 -19.58 0.30
CA ILE A 80 18.42 -20.20 0.11
C ILE A 80 18.44 -21.61 0.72
N THR A 81 19.13 -22.54 0.07
CA THR A 81 19.44 -23.88 0.59
C THR A 81 20.87 -24.26 0.26
N PHE A 82 21.46 -25.18 1.03
CA PHE A 82 22.83 -25.63 0.81
C PHE A 82 22.93 -27.15 0.65
N THR A 83 23.73 -27.60 -0.32
CA THR A 83 24.02 -29.02 -0.55
C THR A 83 25.50 -29.30 -0.29
N PHE A 84 25.79 -30.20 0.63
CA PHE A 84 27.16 -30.63 0.92
C PHE A 84 27.57 -31.80 0.02
N ASP A 85 28.52 -31.57 -0.88
CA ASP A 85 28.99 -32.56 -1.84
C ASP A 85 30.16 -33.44 -1.30
N GLY A 86 30.61 -33.19 -0.07
CA GLY A 86 31.65 -33.97 0.61
C GLY A 86 33.05 -33.33 0.54
N SER A 87 34.06 -34.17 0.34
CA SER A 87 35.48 -33.79 0.31
C SER A 87 36.17 -34.28 -0.95
N VAL A 88 37.07 -33.46 -1.49
CA VAL A 88 38.10 -33.88 -2.44
C VAL A 88 39.47 -33.85 -1.78
N SER A 89 40.34 -34.78 -2.17
CA SER A 89 41.75 -34.80 -1.78
C SER A 89 42.63 -34.44 -2.99
N GLY A 90 43.09 -33.20 -3.09
CA GLY A 90 43.94 -32.71 -4.18
C GLY A 90 44.23 -31.22 -4.08
N ASN A 91 45.39 -30.79 -4.58
CA ASN A 91 45.91 -29.42 -4.43
C ASN A 91 44.97 -28.31 -4.96
N ASP A 92 44.71 -27.31 -4.12
CA ASP A 92 45.11 -25.90 -4.29
C ASP A 92 45.16 -25.31 -5.71
N SER A 93 44.11 -25.46 -6.52
CA SER A 93 43.91 -24.58 -7.68
C SER A 93 42.45 -24.50 -8.09
N TYR A 94 41.88 -23.30 -8.02
CA TYR A 94 40.86 -22.73 -8.92
C TYR A 94 40.15 -23.78 -9.80
N ASP A 95 39.11 -24.42 -9.25
CA ASP A 95 38.49 -25.57 -9.91
C ASP A 95 37.03 -25.36 -10.36
N GLY A 96 36.50 -24.14 -10.17
CA GLY A 96 35.13 -23.79 -10.56
C GLY A 96 34.08 -24.36 -9.62
N THR A 97 34.42 -24.65 -8.36
CA THR A 97 33.48 -25.16 -7.36
C THR A 97 33.74 -24.62 -5.94
N ASN A 98 32.71 -23.99 -5.38
CA ASN A 98 32.69 -23.42 -4.04
C ASN A 98 33.26 -24.38 -2.97
N GLY A 99 34.36 -23.98 -2.31
CA GLY A 99 34.95 -24.78 -1.25
C GLY A 99 35.52 -24.01 -0.06
N HIS A 100 35.75 -24.75 1.03
CA HIS A 100 36.48 -24.29 2.21
C HIS A 100 37.88 -24.90 2.25
N TYR A 101 38.93 -24.06 2.25
CA TYR A 101 40.34 -24.48 2.12
C TYR A 101 41.25 -23.90 3.21
N TRP A 102 42.29 -24.63 3.60
CA TRP A 102 43.33 -24.16 4.53
C TRP A 102 44.65 -23.99 3.82
N LEU A 103 45.12 -22.75 3.72
CA LEU A 103 46.37 -22.43 3.02
C LEU A 103 47.51 -22.15 4.00
N TYR A 104 48.66 -22.76 3.76
CA TYR A 104 49.86 -22.67 4.59
C TYR A 104 51.05 -22.11 3.78
N PRO A 105 51.95 -21.28 4.35
CA PRO A 105 53.18 -20.88 3.69
C PRO A 105 54.12 -22.07 3.41
N PRO A 106 54.89 -22.06 2.32
CA PRO A 106 54.96 -21.04 1.27
C PRO A 106 54.10 -21.43 0.05
N ASN A 107 52.78 -21.49 0.20
CA ASN A 107 51.85 -21.62 -0.93
C ASN A 107 51.74 -20.27 -1.67
N ASP A 108 51.88 -20.27 -3.00
CA ASP A 108 51.85 -19.04 -3.82
C ASP A 108 50.47 -18.36 -3.84
N TYR A 109 49.39 -19.15 -3.82
CA TYR A 109 48.01 -18.67 -3.67
C TYR A 109 47.76 -18.06 -2.28
N PHE A 110 48.37 -18.61 -1.21
CA PHE A 110 48.36 -17.98 0.11
C PHE A 110 49.02 -16.59 0.09
N THR A 111 50.18 -16.46 -0.55
CA THR A 111 50.86 -15.15 -0.68
C THR A 111 50.06 -14.18 -1.54
N TRP A 112 49.38 -14.66 -2.59
CA TRP A 112 48.52 -13.83 -3.42
C TRP A 112 47.29 -13.33 -2.65
N VAL A 113 46.54 -14.24 -2.00
CA VAL A 113 45.32 -13.91 -1.23
C VAL A 113 45.62 -13.08 0.02
N PHE A 114 46.72 -13.34 0.74
CA PHE A 114 46.99 -12.71 2.05
C PHE A 114 48.16 -11.69 2.07
N TYR A 115 48.90 -11.42 0.99
CA TYR A 115 50.07 -10.53 1.05
C TYR A 115 50.25 -9.54 -0.12
N ASP A 116 49.50 -9.65 -1.22
CA ASP A 116 49.82 -8.94 -2.47
C ASP A 116 48.96 -7.68 -2.76
N ASP A 117 48.17 -7.18 -1.81
CA ASP A 117 47.55 -5.85 -1.89
C ASP A 117 48.43 -4.76 -1.23
N PRO A 118 49.04 -3.86 -2.00
CA PRO A 118 49.89 -2.79 -1.47
C PRO A 118 49.12 -1.64 -0.79
N ASN A 119 47.78 -1.64 -0.79
CA ASN A 119 46.96 -0.58 -0.19
C ASN A 119 46.36 -0.91 1.18
N THR A 120 46.32 -2.18 1.60
CA THR A 120 45.74 -2.60 2.89
C THR A 120 46.80 -2.83 3.97
N PRO A 121 46.92 -1.94 4.98
CA PRO A 121 47.77 -2.23 6.13
C PRO A 121 47.13 -3.31 7.02
N GLN A 122 47.89 -4.40 7.28
CA GLN A 122 47.67 -5.45 8.30
C GLN A 122 46.95 -6.77 7.91
N ILE A 123 47.28 -7.38 6.77
CA ILE A 123 46.76 -8.74 6.44
C ILE A 123 47.30 -9.85 7.37
N GLU A 124 48.41 -9.66 8.10
CA GLU A 124 48.89 -10.59 9.16
C GLU A 124 47.83 -10.85 10.26
N GLY A 125 46.87 -9.94 10.43
CA GLY A 125 45.75 -10.08 11.36
C GLY A 125 44.67 -11.09 10.94
N ALA A 126 44.46 -11.29 9.64
CA ALA A 126 43.27 -11.96 9.10
C ALA A 126 43.16 -13.45 9.48
N SER A 127 41.93 -13.89 9.78
CA SER A 127 41.62 -15.29 10.11
C SER A 127 41.16 -16.08 8.89
N ALA A 128 40.21 -15.55 8.12
CA ALA A 128 39.75 -16.10 6.86
C ALA A 128 39.43 -14.98 5.86
N LEU A 129 39.19 -15.34 4.60
CA LEU A 129 38.78 -14.48 3.50
C LEU A 129 37.84 -15.24 2.55
N THR A 130 36.75 -14.60 2.13
CA THR A 130 35.92 -15.05 1.01
C THR A 130 36.41 -14.48 -0.32
N VAL A 131 36.68 -15.35 -1.29
CA VAL A 131 37.15 -15.04 -2.64
C VAL A 131 36.05 -15.39 -3.65
N PHE A 132 35.66 -14.46 -4.51
CA PHE A 132 34.55 -14.63 -5.45
C PHE A 132 34.98 -14.42 -6.90
N GLU A 133 34.36 -15.18 -7.81
CA GLU A 133 34.27 -14.90 -9.23
C GLU A 133 32.88 -14.36 -9.57
N ASP A 134 32.84 -13.30 -10.37
CA ASP A 134 31.62 -12.69 -10.85
C ASP A 134 31.57 -12.56 -12.38
N TYR A 135 30.36 -12.69 -12.93
CA TYR A 135 30.07 -12.27 -14.30
C TYR A 135 28.77 -11.48 -14.35
N SER A 136 28.85 -10.21 -14.77
CA SER A 136 27.68 -9.33 -14.93
C SER A 136 26.82 -9.20 -13.66
N ASN A 137 27.45 -9.04 -12.49
CA ASN A 137 26.83 -8.95 -11.16
C ASN A 137 26.17 -10.26 -10.65
N VAL A 138 26.53 -11.41 -11.24
CA VAL A 138 26.10 -12.74 -10.78
C VAL A 138 27.32 -13.49 -10.27
N LEU A 139 27.23 -14.08 -9.08
CA LEU A 139 28.27 -14.97 -8.54
C LEU A 139 28.32 -16.25 -9.39
N THR A 140 29.53 -16.62 -9.81
CA THR A 140 29.78 -17.84 -10.60
C THR A 140 30.58 -18.89 -9.84
N ASP A 141 31.51 -18.47 -8.98
CA ASP A 141 32.24 -19.33 -8.04
C ASP A 141 32.56 -18.53 -6.76
N VAL A 142 32.56 -19.17 -5.59
CA VAL A 142 32.99 -18.55 -4.33
C VAL A 142 33.68 -19.54 -3.38
N ASP A 143 34.93 -19.24 -3.06
CA ASP A 143 35.76 -19.99 -2.13
C ASP A 143 35.95 -19.25 -0.80
N ILE A 144 36.03 -20.02 0.29
CA ILE A 144 36.33 -19.51 1.64
C ILE A 144 37.68 -20.06 2.09
N VAL A 145 38.63 -19.15 2.31
CA VAL A 145 40.03 -19.46 2.54
C VAL A 145 40.43 -19.14 3.97
N TYR A 146 40.84 -20.16 4.72
CA TYR A 146 41.28 -20.08 6.12
C TYR A 146 42.81 -19.93 6.19
N ASN A 147 43.28 -19.05 7.07
CA ASN A 147 44.70 -18.86 7.34
C ASN A 147 45.27 -20.06 8.13
N GLY A 148 46.03 -20.92 7.47
CA GLY A 148 46.61 -22.13 8.07
C GLY A 148 47.69 -21.85 9.13
N ASN A 149 48.20 -20.62 9.26
CA ASN A 149 49.12 -20.29 10.37
C ASN A 149 48.41 -20.00 11.70
N LYS A 150 47.09 -19.84 11.68
CA LYS A 150 46.28 -19.56 12.88
C LYS A 150 45.95 -20.89 13.55
N GLU A 151 46.10 -20.95 14.88
CA GLU A 151 45.63 -22.09 15.68
C GLU A 151 44.09 -22.09 15.71
N TRP A 152 43.46 -23.01 15.00
CA TRP A 152 41.99 -23.12 14.96
C TRP A 152 41.44 -23.93 16.14
N LYS A 153 40.20 -23.61 16.52
CA LYS A 153 39.52 -24.21 17.68
C LYS A 153 38.08 -24.60 17.36
N GLY A 154 37.66 -25.73 17.92
CA GLY A 154 36.26 -26.14 17.95
C GLY A 154 35.48 -25.46 19.08
N THR A 155 34.25 -25.94 19.28
CA THR A 155 33.37 -25.48 20.36
C THR A 155 34.01 -25.68 21.74
N ASP A 156 34.27 -24.57 22.46
CA ASP A 156 34.38 -24.42 23.94
C ASP A 156 35.44 -23.39 24.41
N TYR A 157 36.29 -22.86 23.52
CA TYR A 157 37.40 -21.98 23.94
C TYR A 157 37.05 -20.49 23.93
N MET A 158 37.25 -19.80 25.06
CA MET A 158 37.03 -18.34 25.23
C MET A 158 38.08 -17.43 24.54
N THR A 159 38.55 -17.80 23.34
CA THR A 159 39.50 -17.02 22.52
C THR A 159 39.08 -17.10 21.05
N TRP A 160 38.25 -16.16 20.60
CA TRP A 160 37.28 -16.39 19.51
C TRP A 160 37.66 -15.94 18.10
N TRP A 161 38.89 -15.43 17.89
CA TRP A 161 39.34 -15.00 16.55
C TRP A 161 39.54 -16.15 15.55
N ASN A 162 39.62 -17.41 16.03
CA ASN A 162 39.86 -18.61 15.22
C ASN A 162 38.91 -19.78 15.60
N GLU A 163 37.67 -19.50 16.05
CA GLU A 163 36.67 -20.56 16.21
C GLU A 163 36.03 -20.86 14.85
N VAL A 164 36.12 -22.13 14.40
CA VAL A 164 35.78 -22.51 13.01
C VAL A 164 34.33 -22.18 12.65
N GLU A 165 33.37 -22.45 13.55
CA GLU A 165 31.94 -22.24 13.30
C GLU A 165 31.60 -20.74 13.19
N SER A 166 32.02 -19.92 14.15
CA SER A 166 31.80 -18.46 14.13
C SER A 166 32.42 -17.77 12.91
N VAL A 167 33.62 -18.19 12.49
CA VAL A 167 34.27 -17.65 11.29
C VAL A 167 33.57 -18.14 10.03
N ALA A 168 33.22 -19.43 9.95
CA ALA A 168 32.47 -19.96 8.81
C ALA A 168 31.12 -19.24 8.61
N ILE A 169 30.37 -18.95 9.67
CA ILE A 169 29.09 -18.22 9.55
C ILE A 169 29.32 -16.82 8.93
N HIS A 170 30.38 -16.13 9.33
CA HIS A 170 30.75 -14.81 8.80
C HIS A 170 31.13 -14.87 7.32
N GLU A 171 32.06 -15.74 6.95
CA GLU A 171 32.53 -15.87 5.56
C GLU A 171 31.43 -16.40 4.61
N ILE A 172 30.52 -17.26 5.10
CA ILE A 172 29.34 -17.70 4.35
C ILE A 172 28.38 -16.53 4.10
N GLY A 173 28.29 -15.55 5.02
CA GLY A 173 27.57 -14.31 4.75
C GLY A 173 28.15 -13.54 3.56
N HIS A 174 29.48 -13.48 3.46
CA HIS A 174 30.15 -12.91 2.29
C HIS A 174 29.92 -13.74 1.02
N SER A 175 29.89 -15.08 1.09
CA SER A 175 29.58 -15.92 -0.08
C SER A 175 28.13 -15.86 -0.54
N LEU A 176 27.25 -15.28 0.29
CA LEU A 176 25.89 -14.89 -0.07
C LEU A 176 25.77 -13.47 -0.63
N GLY A 177 26.86 -12.70 -0.68
CA GLY A 177 26.86 -11.30 -1.15
C GLY A 177 26.53 -10.25 -0.08
N ILE A 178 26.63 -10.62 1.21
CA ILE A 178 26.41 -9.70 2.34
C ILE A 178 27.77 -9.10 2.73
N ALA A 179 27.89 -7.78 2.83
CA ALA A 179 29.13 -7.14 3.30
C ALA A 179 29.07 -6.80 4.80
N HIS A 180 30.13 -6.17 5.31
CA HIS A 180 30.31 -5.96 6.75
C HIS A 180 29.27 -5.02 7.37
N ALA A 181 28.59 -5.47 8.42
CA ALA A 181 27.59 -4.71 9.16
C ALA A 181 28.17 -3.48 9.90
N ASP A 182 27.33 -2.46 10.14
CA ASP A 182 27.70 -1.24 10.87
C ASP A 182 28.17 -1.56 12.31
N ASN A 183 29.39 -1.13 12.67
CA ASN A 183 30.01 -1.35 13.99
C ASN A 183 29.24 -0.75 15.19
N GLY A 184 28.17 0.02 14.96
CA GLY A 184 27.33 0.64 15.99
C GLY A 184 26.07 -0.17 16.37
N LEU A 185 25.84 -1.34 15.75
CA LEU A 185 24.62 -2.13 15.94
C LEU A 185 24.63 -2.95 17.23
N SER A 186 23.45 -3.13 17.83
CA SER A 186 23.24 -3.92 19.04
C SER A 186 21.93 -4.71 18.98
N PRO A 187 21.93 -6.05 19.18
CA PRO A 187 23.10 -6.91 19.37
C PRO A 187 24.03 -6.89 18.15
N ILE A 188 25.34 -7.06 18.39
CA ILE A 188 26.37 -7.00 17.34
C ILE A 188 26.12 -8.12 16.31
N PRO A 189 25.89 -7.80 15.03
CA PRO A 189 25.70 -8.79 13.98
C PRO A 189 26.93 -9.66 13.74
N VAL A 190 26.72 -10.88 13.23
CA VAL A 190 27.83 -11.77 12.85
C VAL A 190 28.66 -11.13 11.73
N MET A 191 28.04 -10.40 10.81
CA MET A 191 28.72 -9.68 9.73
C MET A 191 29.53 -8.45 10.18
N THR A 192 29.64 -8.12 11.47
CA THR A 192 30.41 -6.93 11.91
C THR A 192 31.92 -7.15 11.77
N TYR A 193 32.64 -6.19 11.19
CA TYR A 193 34.10 -6.22 11.08
C TYR A 193 34.76 -5.92 12.45
N ALA A 194 35.66 -6.80 12.89
CA ALA A 194 36.42 -6.66 14.15
C ALA A 194 35.54 -6.41 15.40
N ALA A 195 34.47 -7.19 15.57
CA ALA A 195 33.59 -7.13 16.74
C ALA A 195 34.33 -7.43 18.07
N ASP A 196 33.81 -6.84 19.16
CA ASP A 196 34.21 -7.19 20.53
C ASP A 196 34.10 -8.71 20.72
N PRO A 197 35.18 -9.39 21.21
CA PRO A 197 35.09 -10.80 21.53
C PRO A 197 33.84 -11.13 22.36
N SER A 198 33.41 -10.31 23.33
CA SER A 198 32.30 -10.64 24.26
C SER A 198 30.92 -11.00 23.63
N SER A 199 30.76 -10.86 22.31
CA SER A 199 29.53 -11.11 21.57
C SER A 199 29.33 -12.56 21.09
N ASP A 200 28.09 -13.06 21.12
CA ASP A 200 27.73 -14.32 20.46
C ASP A 200 27.81 -14.17 18.93
N ARG A 201 28.75 -14.88 18.31
CA ARG A 201 29.02 -14.88 16.86
C ARG A 201 28.43 -16.09 16.12
N LYS A 202 27.69 -16.97 16.81
CA LYS A 202 27.12 -18.20 16.22
C LYS A 202 25.64 -18.14 15.92
N THR A 203 24.89 -17.32 16.66
CA THR A 203 23.50 -17.03 16.29
C THR A 203 23.46 -15.86 15.32
N LEU A 204 22.85 -16.02 14.15
CA LEU A 204 22.53 -14.87 13.28
C LEU A 204 21.63 -13.88 14.02
N LYS A 205 21.93 -12.58 13.89
CA LYS A 205 21.14 -11.49 14.47
C LYS A 205 20.17 -10.92 13.43
N PHE A 206 19.37 -9.94 13.84
CA PHE A 206 18.35 -9.35 12.96
C PHE A 206 18.95 -8.69 11.71
N ASP A 207 20.14 -8.10 11.83
CA ASP A 207 20.84 -7.45 10.71
C ASP A 207 21.38 -8.47 9.68
N ASP A 208 21.88 -9.61 10.16
CA ASP A 208 22.33 -10.71 9.29
C ASP A 208 21.11 -11.34 8.56
N THR A 209 20.04 -11.64 9.31
CA THR A 209 18.85 -12.31 8.77
C THR A 209 18.04 -11.42 7.82
N LYS A 210 17.96 -10.10 8.02
CA LYS A 210 17.28 -9.20 7.06
C LYS A 210 18.01 -9.12 5.71
N ALA A 211 19.35 -9.21 5.70
CA ALA A 211 20.16 -9.12 4.49
C ALA A 211 19.92 -10.33 3.56
N VAL A 212 20.05 -11.54 4.09
CA VAL A 212 19.77 -12.78 3.32
C VAL A 212 18.30 -12.87 2.90
N SER A 213 17.36 -12.40 3.73
CA SER A 213 15.92 -12.36 3.40
C SER A 213 15.62 -11.43 2.22
N PHE A 214 16.35 -10.32 2.07
CA PHE A 214 16.20 -9.43 0.94
C PHE A 214 16.80 -10.02 -0.35
N LEU A 215 18.02 -10.57 -0.27
CA LEU A 215 18.74 -11.12 -1.43
C LEU A 215 18.10 -12.41 -1.98
N TYR A 216 17.68 -13.32 -1.11
CA TYR A 216 17.23 -14.69 -1.46
C TYR A 216 15.78 -15.00 -1.07
N GLY A 217 15.08 -14.09 -0.38
CA GLY A 217 13.63 -14.14 -0.22
C GLY A 217 12.88 -13.05 -1.00
N GLY A 218 13.58 -11.99 -1.43
CA GLY A 218 12.95 -10.76 -1.93
C GLY A 218 12.21 -9.97 -0.85
N ASN A 219 12.25 -10.42 0.42
CA ASN A 219 11.42 -9.91 1.50
C ASN A 219 12.16 -8.80 2.25
N LEU A 220 11.69 -7.57 2.06
CA LEU A 220 12.10 -6.43 2.87
C LEU A 220 11.33 -6.50 4.20
N ILE A 221 12.04 -7.00 5.22
CA ILE A 221 11.52 -7.22 6.59
C ILE A 221 11.89 -6.09 7.56
N ASP A 222 12.55 -5.04 7.10
CA ASP A 222 12.76 -3.80 7.85
C ASP A 222 12.60 -2.54 7.00
N ASN A 223 12.61 -1.36 7.61
CA ASN A 223 12.55 -0.10 6.88
C ASN A 223 13.87 0.14 6.14
N GLU A 224 13.82 0.31 4.81
CA GLU A 224 15.01 0.57 4.00
C GLU A 224 14.89 1.84 3.15
N THR A 225 16.04 2.32 2.72
CA THR A 225 16.16 3.49 1.85
C THR A 225 17.19 3.22 0.77
N PHE A 226 16.77 3.29 -0.49
CA PHE A 226 17.63 3.19 -1.66
C PHE A 226 17.77 4.54 -2.36
N SER A 227 18.95 4.76 -2.94
CA SER A 227 19.32 5.97 -3.67
C SER A 227 20.09 5.61 -4.94
N GLY A 228 20.18 6.56 -5.88
CA GLY A 228 20.98 6.39 -7.09
C GLY A 228 20.40 5.33 -8.04
N THR A 229 21.27 4.73 -8.86
CA THR A 229 20.89 3.63 -9.76
C THR A 229 20.88 2.31 -9.00
N ASN A 230 19.82 1.53 -9.21
CA ASN A 230 19.58 0.26 -8.55
C ASN A 230 19.15 -0.78 -9.60
N TYR A 231 19.61 -2.03 -9.43
CA TYR A 231 19.29 -3.16 -10.31
C TYR A 231 18.74 -4.33 -9.49
N PHE A 232 17.60 -4.87 -9.90
CA PHE A 232 16.92 -5.97 -9.22
C PHE A 232 16.55 -7.07 -10.21
N ALA A 233 17.26 -8.19 -10.12
CA ALA A 233 17.02 -9.37 -10.93
C ALA A 233 15.90 -10.29 -10.37
N TRP A 234 15.22 -9.87 -9.31
CA TRP A 234 14.22 -10.63 -8.56
C TRP A 234 13.04 -9.76 -8.10
N ASN A 235 11.97 -10.43 -7.65
CA ASN A 235 10.82 -9.78 -7.03
C ASN A 235 11.19 -9.17 -5.67
N ILE A 236 10.74 -7.93 -5.42
CA ILE A 236 10.82 -7.29 -4.10
C ILE A 236 9.43 -7.29 -3.47
N SER A 237 9.36 -7.62 -2.18
CA SER A 237 8.14 -7.60 -1.36
C SER A 237 8.38 -6.77 -0.10
N ILE A 238 7.66 -5.66 0.04
CA ILE A 238 7.64 -4.87 1.28
C ILE A 238 6.72 -5.56 2.27
N SER A 239 7.26 -6.00 3.41
CA SER A 239 6.48 -6.64 4.48
C SER A 239 5.48 -5.66 5.12
N SER A 240 4.38 -6.19 5.67
CA SER A 240 3.38 -5.36 6.35
C SER A 240 4.00 -4.57 7.52
N GLY A 241 3.61 -3.30 7.65
CA GLY A 241 4.17 -2.38 8.65
C GLY A 241 5.59 -1.85 8.37
N LYS A 242 6.24 -2.28 7.27
CA LYS A 242 7.56 -1.78 6.85
C LYS A 242 7.46 -0.80 5.68
N THR A 243 8.50 0.02 5.51
CA THR A 243 8.56 1.09 4.51
C THR A 243 9.81 0.95 3.66
N LEU A 244 9.65 0.95 2.34
CA LEU A 244 10.77 1.18 1.41
C LEU A 244 10.71 2.64 0.93
N THR A 245 11.83 3.34 1.05
CA THR A 245 12.00 4.69 0.53
C THR A 245 12.94 4.72 -0.66
N PHE A 246 12.53 5.33 -1.76
CA PHE A 246 13.42 5.70 -2.87
C PHE A 246 13.67 7.21 -2.80
N GLN A 247 14.95 7.60 -2.75
CA GLN A 247 15.36 9.02 -2.74
C GLN A 247 15.13 9.66 -4.11
N ALA A 248 14.92 10.99 -4.12
CA ALA A 248 14.80 11.76 -5.36
C ALA A 248 16.02 11.54 -6.29
N GLY A 249 15.78 11.45 -7.60
CA GLY A 249 16.81 11.16 -8.60
C GLY A 249 17.19 9.67 -8.75
N SER A 250 16.55 8.74 -8.02
CA SER A 250 16.85 7.31 -8.12
C SER A 250 16.35 6.69 -9.43
N SER A 251 17.09 5.71 -9.95
CA SER A 251 16.68 4.89 -11.10
C SER A 251 16.66 3.42 -10.70
N ILE A 252 15.52 2.75 -10.86
CA ILE A 252 15.26 1.39 -10.41
C ILE A 252 15.01 0.52 -11.65
N ASN A 253 15.89 -0.45 -11.88
CA ASN A 253 15.90 -1.30 -13.06
C ASN A 253 15.53 -2.73 -12.66
N PHE A 254 14.38 -3.23 -13.11
CA PHE A 254 13.97 -4.62 -12.90
C PHE A 254 14.36 -5.52 -14.08
N SER A 255 14.67 -6.79 -13.82
CA SER A 255 14.71 -7.81 -14.87
C SER A 255 13.31 -8.14 -15.39
N ASN A 256 13.24 -8.80 -16.55
CA ASN A 256 11.98 -9.28 -17.11
C ASN A 256 11.20 -10.12 -16.08
N SER A 257 9.89 -9.94 -16.03
CA SER A 257 8.96 -10.58 -15.07
C SER A 257 9.14 -10.25 -13.58
N SER A 258 10.23 -9.61 -13.15
CA SER A 258 10.40 -9.18 -11.74
C SER A 258 9.44 -8.05 -11.38
N SER A 259 8.92 -8.04 -10.15
CA SER A 259 7.93 -7.06 -9.67
C SER A 259 8.31 -6.40 -8.35
N LEU A 260 7.62 -5.29 -8.03
CA LEU A 260 7.69 -4.62 -6.73
C LEU A 260 6.32 -4.73 -6.03
N THR A 261 6.21 -5.66 -5.09
CA THR A 261 5.00 -5.94 -4.31
C THR A 261 5.00 -5.16 -3.00
N ILE A 262 3.90 -4.47 -2.70
CA ILE A 262 3.73 -3.63 -1.52
C ILE A 262 2.68 -4.26 -0.61
N ASN A 263 3.11 -4.82 0.55
CA ASN A 263 2.21 -5.19 1.65
C ASN A 263 2.34 -4.21 2.84
N GLY A 264 3.42 -3.42 2.87
CA GLY A 264 3.65 -2.30 3.79
C GLY A 264 3.42 -0.95 3.11
N THR A 265 4.45 -0.09 3.11
CA THR A 265 4.40 1.28 2.57
C THR A 265 5.50 1.55 1.54
N LEU A 266 5.14 2.15 0.40
CA LEU A 266 6.10 2.69 -0.57
C LEU A 266 6.20 4.22 -0.45
N SER A 267 7.42 4.73 -0.25
CA SER A 267 7.72 6.17 -0.32
C SER A 267 8.64 6.45 -1.51
N ALA A 268 8.12 7.06 -2.56
CA ALA A 268 8.90 7.43 -3.75
C ALA A 268 8.59 8.89 -4.11
N VAL A 269 9.31 9.83 -3.48
CA VAL A 269 9.05 11.27 -3.62
C VAL A 269 10.23 11.92 -4.33
N GLY A 270 10.10 12.05 -5.64
CA GLY A 270 11.03 12.81 -6.49
C GLY A 270 10.71 14.31 -6.49
N THR A 271 11.40 15.03 -7.38
CA THR A 271 11.11 16.43 -7.70
C THR A 271 11.09 16.65 -9.21
N SER A 272 10.60 17.80 -9.68
CA SER A 272 10.58 18.14 -11.11
C SER A 272 11.96 18.17 -11.78
N SER A 273 13.05 18.37 -11.01
CA SER A 273 14.44 18.31 -11.48
C SER A 273 15.14 16.99 -11.17
N SER A 274 14.54 16.13 -10.34
CA SER A 274 15.14 14.90 -9.81
C SER A 274 14.04 13.87 -9.54
N GLY A 275 13.36 13.47 -10.62
CA GLY A 275 12.33 12.45 -10.58
C GLY A 275 12.90 11.06 -10.26
N ILE A 276 12.01 10.11 -9.97
CA ILE A 276 12.38 8.71 -9.70
C ILE A 276 11.90 7.84 -10.86
N THR A 277 12.75 7.01 -11.44
CA THR A 277 12.39 6.16 -12.60
C THR A 277 12.34 4.70 -12.20
N PHE A 278 11.23 4.02 -12.49
CA PHE A 278 11.06 2.57 -12.41
C PHE A 278 10.94 2.03 -13.84
N THR A 279 11.88 1.17 -14.24
CA THR A 279 12.08 0.76 -15.64
C THR A 279 12.61 -0.66 -15.74
N SER A 280 12.66 -1.20 -16.96
CA SER A 280 13.33 -2.45 -17.31
C SER A 280 13.88 -2.37 -18.74
N SER A 281 14.73 -3.32 -19.13
CA SER A 281 15.13 -3.56 -20.52
C SER A 281 14.12 -4.42 -21.31
N GLY A 282 13.08 -4.93 -20.64
CA GLY A 282 11.94 -5.62 -21.25
C GLY A 282 10.68 -5.44 -20.40
N SER A 283 9.75 -6.40 -20.45
CA SER A 283 8.49 -6.30 -19.68
C SER A 283 8.67 -6.82 -18.26
N TRP A 284 8.59 -5.93 -17.27
CA TRP A 284 8.62 -6.27 -15.84
C TRP A 284 7.22 -6.29 -15.22
N GLY A 285 7.08 -6.84 -14.00
CA GLY A 285 5.78 -7.09 -13.36
C GLY A 285 5.09 -5.86 -12.75
N GLY A 286 5.73 -4.69 -12.77
CA GLY A 286 5.18 -3.43 -12.26
C GLY A 286 5.17 -3.30 -10.74
N ILE A 287 4.55 -2.22 -10.26
CA ILE A 287 4.34 -1.93 -8.84
C ILE A 287 2.96 -2.44 -8.41
N GLN A 288 2.88 -3.29 -7.39
CA GLN A 288 1.66 -4.00 -7.00
C GLN A 288 1.30 -3.69 -5.54
N PHE A 289 0.31 -2.84 -5.32
CA PHE A 289 -0.24 -2.50 -4.01
C PHE A 289 -1.31 -3.51 -3.58
N ASN A 290 -1.01 -4.32 -2.56
CA ASN A 290 -1.93 -5.31 -2.01
C ASN A 290 -2.85 -4.70 -0.93
N SER A 291 -3.86 -5.48 -0.53
CA SER A 291 -4.89 -5.07 0.44
C SER A 291 -4.29 -4.53 1.74
N GLY A 292 -4.64 -3.30 2.11
CA GLY A 292 -4.13 -2.64 3.33
C GLY A 292 -2.71 -2.06 3.24
N SER A 293 -2.05 -2.15 2.09
CA SER A 293 -0.82 -1.41 1.81
C SER A 293 -1.09 0.08 1.59
N SER A 294 -0.04 0.91 1.65
CA SER A 294 -0.12 2.33 1.34
C SER A 294 1.07 2.81 0.51
N GLY A 295 0.96 4.00 -0.08
CA GLY A 295 2.13 4.61 -0.73
C GLY A 295 1.92 6.07 -1.11
N ASN A 296 3.03 6.77 -1.28
CA ASN A 296 3.09 8.12 -1.82
C ASN A 296 4.14 8.16 -2.94
N MET A 297 3.67 8.47 -4.15
CA MET A 297 4.50 8.61 -5.34
C MET A 297 4.36 10.05 -5.86
N ASP A 298 5.48 10.77 -5.95
CA ASP A 298 5.52 12.12 -6.54
C ASP A 298 6.70 12.22 -7.50
N TYR A 299 6.51 12.88 -8.65
CA TYR A 299 7.49 12.98 -9.75
C TYR A 299 8.17 11.64 -10.11
N CYS A 300 7.38 10.56 -10.19
CA CYS A 300 7.85 9.24 -10.59
C CYS A 300 7.56 8.94 -12.07
N THR A 301 8.42 8.20 -12.75
CA THR A 301 8.17 7.60 -14.06
C THR A 301 8.12 6.09 -13.91
N VAL A 302 7.03 5.45 -14.35
CA VAL A 302 6.86 3.99 -14.33
C VAL A 302 6.66 3.51 -15.77
N GLN A 303 7.64 2.79 -16.30
CA GLN A 303 7.69 2.43 -17.71
C GLN A 303 8.10 1.00 -17.99
N TYR A 304 7.68 0.48 -19.16
CA TYR A 304 7.94 -0.87 -19.65
C TYR A 304 7.47 -2.00 -18.72
N ALA A 305 6.51 -1.75 -17.83
CA ALA A 305 5.88 -2.80 -17.03
C ALA A 305 4.74 -3.49 -17.79
N GLY A 306 4.22 -4.59 -17.23
CA GLY A 306 2.93 -5.16 -17.62
C GLY A 306 1.79 -4.18 -17.33
N ASN A 307 1.41 -4.08 -16.06
CA ASN A 307 0.70 -2.90 -15.56
C ASN A 307 1.74 -2.01 -14.89
N GLY A 308 1.74 -0.70 -15.14
CA GLY A 308 2.66 0.23 -14.48
C GLY A 308 2.47 0.19 -12.96
N ILE A 309 1.26 0.50 -12.52
CA ILE A 309 0.80 0.32 -11.15
C ILE A 309 -0.48 -0.51 -11.13
N TYR A 310 -0.53 -1.50 -10.23
CA TYR A 310 -1.72 -2.27 -9.89
C TYR A 310 -2.08 -2.03 -8.42
N CYS A 311 -3.36 -1.79 -8.13
CA CYS A 311 -3.89 -1.62 -6.78
C CYS A 311 -5.04 -2.61 -6.54
N TYR A 312 -4.95 -3.34 -5.43
CA TYR A 312 -5.99 -4.26 -4.95
C TYR A 312 -6.35 -3.89 -3.51
N ASN A 313 -7.54 -3.34 -3.28
CA ASN A 313 -7.97 -2.79 -1.99
C ASN A 313 -6.91 -1.89 -1.32
N SER A 314 -6.35 -0.99 -2.12
CA SER A 314 -5.34 -0.02 -1.72
C SER A 314 -5.46 1.27 -2.54
N SER A 315 -5.18 2.41 -1.89
CA SER A 315 -5.37 3.75 -2.43
C SER A 315 -4.11 4.60 -2.22
N PRO A 316 -3.01 4.34 -2.96
CA PRO A 316 -1.81 5.17 -2.89
C PRO A 316 -2.11 6.59 -3.38
N THR A 317 -1.31 7.56 -2.92
CA THR A 317 -1.31 8.92 -3.48
C THR A 317 -0.32 8.96 -4.63
N ILE A 318 -0.75 9.41 -5.83
CA ILE A 318 0.10 9.46 -7.02
C ILE A 318 0.01 10.87 -7.63
N LYS A 319 1.15 11.57 -7.67
CA LYS A 319 1.24 12.98 -8.06
C LYS A 319 2.35 13.23 -9.07
N HIS A 320 2.13 14.16 -10.00
CA HIS A 320 3.08 14.63 -11.02
C HIS A 320 3.88 13.53 -11.74
N SER A 321 3.32 12.32 -11.80
CA SER A 321 4.01 11.09 -12.21
C SER A 321 3.58 10.67 -13.61
N THR A 322 4.44 9.93 -14.30
CA THR A 322 4.22 9.46 -15.67
C THR A 322 4.14 7.93 -15.71
N MET A 323 3.11 7.40 -16.35
CA MET A 323 2.94 5.97 -16.60
C MET A 323 3.02 5.75 -18.12
N ASP A 324 4.16 5.24 -18.57
CA ASP A 324 4.63 5.36 -19.94
C ASP A 324 4.93 3.99 -20.58
N ASN A 325 4.49 3.74 -21.81
CA ASN A 325 4.90 2.57 -22.60
C ASN A 325 4.74 1.21 -21.86
N ASN A 326 3.72 1.06 -21.00
CA ASN A 326 3.44 -0.22 -20.33
C ASN A 326 2.65 -1.16 -21.25
N SER A 327 2.96 -2.46 -21.20
CA SER A 327 2.47 -3.47 -22.15
C SER A 327 1.02 -3.90 -21.91
N SER A 328 0.36 -3.39 -20.86
CA SER A 328 -1.09 -3.45 -20.62
C SER A 328 -1.63 -2.07 -20.19
N THR A 329 -1.48 -1.71 -18.92
CA THR A 329 -2.23 -0.60 -18.31
C THR A 329 -1.32 0.34 -17.52
N GLY A 330 -1.52 1.65 -17.62
CA GLY A 330 -0.77 2.62 -16.83
C GLY A 330 -1.05 2.50 -15.32
N LEU A 331 -2.32 2.62 -14.94
CA LEU A 331 -2.82 2.39 -13.57
C LEU A 331 -4.06 1.50 -13.57
N TYR A 332 -3.99 0.34 -12.93
CA TYR A 332 -5.11 -0.60 -12.79
C TYR A 332 -5.54 -0.68 -11.32
N LEU A 333 -6.79 -0.31 -11.06
CA LEU A 333 -7.44 -0.26 -9.77
C LEU A 333 -8.51 -1.36 -9.69
N ASN A 334 -8.46 -2.17 -8.65
CA ASN A 334 -9.44 -3.24 -8.40
C ASN A 334 -9.84 -3.29 -6.92
N TYR A 335 -11.08 -3.69 -6.65
CA TYR A 335 -11.69 -3.84 -5.32
C TYR A 335 -11.50 -2.62 -4.41
N TYR A 336 -12.42 -1.64 -4.49
CA TYR A 336 -12.45 -0.45 -3.63
C TYR A 336 -11.19 0.44 -3.68
N SER A 337 -10.36 0.28 -4.70
CA SER A 337 -9.12 1.06 -4.85
C SER A 337 -9.44 2.46 -5.41
N SER A 338 -9.27 3.47 -4.56
CA SER A 338 -9.70 4.86 -4.82
C SER A 338 -8.55 5.85 -4.52
N PRO A 339 -7.43 5.77 -5.26
CA PRO A 339 -6.29 6.68 -5.10
C PRO A 339 -6.63 8.11 -5.50
N VAL A 340 -5.86 9.06 -4.97
CA VAL A 340 -5.89 10.47 -5.36
C VAL A 340 -4.82 10.72 -6.41
N LEU A 341 -5.24 11.23 -7.57
CA LEU A 341 -4.42 11.40 -8.77
C LEU A 341 -4.33 12.88 -9.17
N VAL A 342 -3.16 13.49 -8.99
CA VAL A 342 -2.95 14.93 -9.25
C VAL A 342 -1.78 15.13 -10.22
N GLY A 343 -2.01 15.80 -11.35
CA GLY A 343 -0.95 16.27 -12.22
C GLY A 343 -0.23 15.20 -13.06
N ASN A 344 -0.77 13.98 -13.12
CA ASN A 344 -0.11 12.81 -13.73
C ASN A 344 -0.24 12.75 -15.26
N ASN A 345 0.52 11.87 -15.89
CA ASN A 345 0.56 11.67 -17.35
C ASN A 345 0.52 10.16 -17.70
N PHE A 346 -0.61 9.67 -18.20
CA PHE A 346 -0.82 8.28 -18.59
C PHE A 346 -0.77 8.17 -20.11
N ARG A 347 0.32 7.62 -20.66
CA ARG A 347 0.54 7.61 -22.11
C ARG A 347 1.20 6.36 -22.67
N PHE A 348 0.92 6.08 -23.95
CA PHE A 348 1.51 4.98 -24.71
C PHE A 348 1.33 3.58 -24.09
N ASN A 349 0.35 3.42 -23.19
CA ASN A 349 0.04 2.12 -22.59
C ASN A 349 -0.84 1.31 -23.56
N SER A 350 -0.48 0.06 -23.82
CA SER A 350 -1.04 -0.71 -24.95
C SER A 350 -2.56 -0.86 -24.92
N SER A 351 -3.13 -0.98 -23.72
CA SER A 351 -4.54 -1.30 -23.49
C SER A 351 -5.28 -0.13 -22.83
N TYR A 352 -4.83 0.33 -21.67
CA TYR A 352 -5.54 1.36 -20.89
C TYR A 352 -4.60 2.39 -20.26
N GLY A 353 -4.98 3.67 -20.28
CA GLY A 353 -4.33 4.68 -19.44
C GLY A 353 -4.61 4.40 -17.96
N ILE A 354 -5.91 4.35 -17.63
CA ILE A 354 -6.42 3.96 -16.31
C ILE A 354 -7.51 2.89 -16.48
N ARG A 355 -7.53 1.89 -15.60
CA ARG A 355 -8.59 0.86 -15.50
C ARG A 355 -9.14 0.80 -14.08
N CYS A 356 -10.45 0.93 -13.91
CA CYS A 356 -11.14 0.94 -12.62
C CYS A 356 -12.16 -0.20 -12.57
N GLU A 357 -11.98 -1.16 -11.67
CA GLU A 357 -12.89 -2.30 -11.52
C GLU A 357 -13.34 -2.52 -10.06
N SER A 358 -14.52 -3.09 -9.88
CA SER A 358 -15.05 -3.54 -8.58
C SER A 358 -15.08 -2.43 -7.52
N TYR A 359 -15.99 -1.45 -7.68
CA TYR A 359 -16.18 -0.31 -6.76
C TYR A 359 -14.97 0.66 -6.64
N SER A 360 -14.00 0.58 -7.55
CA SER A 360 -12.82 1.45 -7.55
C SER A 360 -13.14 2.84 -8.08
N SER A 361 -12.98 3.87 -7.25
CA SER A 361 -13.48 5.23 -7.55
C SER A 361 -12.38 6.27 -7.34
N PRO A 362 -11.34 6.31 -8.20
CA PRO A 362 -10.24 7.25 -8.05
C PRO A 362 -10.70 8.70 -8.20
N ASP A 363 -10.03 9.57 -7.45
CA ASP A 363 -10.24 11.00 -7.50
C ASP A 363 -9.19 11.64 -8.42
N LEU A 364 -9.63 12.08 -9.59
CA LEU A 364 -8.86 12.86 -10.57
C LEU A 364 -9.32 14.33 -10.56
N THR A 365 -10.08 14.79 -9.55
CA THR A 365 -10.58 16.16 -9.54
C THR A 365 -9.44 17.16 -9.63
N ASP A 366 -9.68 18.19 -10.43
CA ASP A 366 -8.65 19.17 -10.71
C ASP A 366 -8.40 20.06 -9.49
N ASN A 367 -7.15 20.03 -9.02
CA ASN A 367 -6.68 20.82 -7.88
C ASN A 367 -6.14 22.20 -8.31
N GLY A 368 -6.37 22.62 -9.56
CA GLY A 368 -5.86 23.84 -10.17
C GLY A 368 -4.46 23.65 -10.74
N TYR A 369 -4.10 24.34 -11.82
CA TYR A 369 -2.86 24.10 -12.58
C TYR A 369 -1.57 24.25 -11.73
N PRO A 370 -0.60 23.31 -11.82
CA PRO A 370 -0.52 22.16 -12.72
C PRO A 370 -1.09 20.84 -12.14
N GLY A 371 -2.08 20.90 -11.25
CA GLY A 371 -2.68 19.74 -10.58
C GLY A 371 -3.58 18.82 -11.44
N SER A 372 -3.91 19.16 -12.68
CA SER A 372 -4.76 18.35 -13.55
C SER A 372 -4.01 17.23 -14.30
N ASN A 373 -4.66 16.10 -14.58
CA ASN A 373 -4.04 14.93 -15.21
C ASN A 373 -4.16 14.95 -16.75
N VAL A 374 -3.27 14.21 -17.43
CA VAL A 374 -3.24 14.00 -18.89
C VAL A 374 -3.28 12.50 -19.17
N ILE A 375 -4.18 12.05 -20.06
CA ILE A 375 -4.40 10.65 -20.42
C ILE A 375 -4.53 10.56 -21.94
N ARG A 376 -3.49 10.07 -22.64
CA ARG A 376 -3.42 10.15 -24.11
C ARG A 376 -2.60 9.06 -24.78
N ASN A 377 -2.85 8.78 -26.05
CA ASN A 377 -2.09 7.80 -26.84
C ASN A 377 -2.08 6.37 -26.24
N ASN A 378 -3.10 5.99 -25.47
CA ASN A 378 -3.29 4.62 -24.97
C ASN A 378 -4.29 3.87 -25.85
N GLY A 379 -4.41 2.54 -25.67
CA GLY A 379 -5.47 1.74 -26.31
C GLY A 379 -6.89 2.25 -25.99
N THR A 380 -7.10 2.73 -24.77
CA THR A 380 -8.30 3.45 -24.31
C THR A 380 -7.87 4.33 -23.14
N GLY A 381 -8.41 5.55 -23.03
CA GLY A 381 -8.01 6.49 -21.98
C GLY A 381 -8.34 5.94 -20.59
N ILE A 382 -9.63 5.77 -20.32
CA ILE A 382 -10.14 5.22 -19.06
C ILE A 382 -11.13 4.09 -19.34
N LEU A 383 -10.87 2.90 -18.79
CA LEU A 383 -11.86 1.82 -18.68
C LEU A 383 -12.44 1.78 -17.26
N THR A 384 -13.76 1.67 -17.15
CA THR A 384 -14.47 1.62 -15.87
C THR A 384 -15.48 0.47 -15.89
N SER A 385 -15.47 -0.40 -14.88
CA SER A 385 -16.38 -1.55 -14.76
C SER A 385 -16.81 -1.86 -13.33
N TYR A 386 -17.97 -2.51 -13.18
CA TYR A 386 -18.51 -3.03 -11.92
C TYR A 386 -18.61 -1.98 -10.80
N TYR A 387 -19.55 -1.04 -10.92
CA TYR A 387 -19.84 0.01 -9.91
C TYR A 387 -18.65 0.93 -9.56
N SER A 388 -17.66 1.02 -10.44
CA SER A 388 -16.52 1.92 -10.31
C SER A 388 -16.92 3.32 -10.76
N ASN A 389 -16.66 4.35 -9.93
CA ASN A 389 -17.18 5.71 -10.14
C ASN A 389 -16.06 6.76 -10.10
N PRO A 390 -15.12 6.77 -11.08
CA PRO A 390 -14.04 7.74 -11.14
C PRO A 390 -14.58 9.17 -11.33
N ASN A 391 -13.95 10.13 -10.65
CA ASN A 391 -14.33 11.54 -10.73
C ASN A 391 -13.21 12.35 -11.39
N LEU A 392 -13.48 12.90 -12.57
CA LEU A 392 -12.56 13.65 -13.43
C LEU A 392 -12.93 15.14 -13.51
N ASN A 393 -13.92 15.61 -12.73
CA ASN A 393 -14.48 16.95 -12.89
C ASN A 393 -13.41 18.05 -12.81
N GLY A 394 -13.38 18.90 -13.84
CA GLY A 394 -12.52 20.08 -13.95
C GLY A 394 -13.15 21.36 -13.38
N TYR A 395 -12.34 22.40 -13.24
CA TYR A 395 -12.72 23.66 -12.60
C TYR A 395 -12.33 24.89 -13.45
N MET A 396 -13.30 25.72 -13.81
CA MET A 396 -13.14 26.85 -14.73
C MET A 396 -12.48 26.45 -16.06
N THR A 397 -11.27 26.97 -16.35
CA THR A 397 -10.43 26.63 -17.52
C THR A 397 -9.35 25.61 -17.19
N TYR A 398 -9.35 25.09 -15.96
CA TYR A 398 -8.47 24.03 -15.50
C TYR A 398 -9.27 22.72 -15.49
N GLY A 399 -8.60 21.59 -15.72
CA GLY A 399 -9.26 20.31 -15.86
C GLY A 399 -8.37 19.24 -16.48
N ASN A 400 -8.82 18.00 -16.42
CA ASN A 400 -8.11 16.87 -17.02
C ASN A 400 -8.13 16.93 -18.55
N SER A 401 -7.14 16.33 -19.19
CA SER A 401 -7.05 16.19 -20.65
C SER A 401 -7.03 14.71 -21.02
N VAL A 402 -8.08 14.22 -21.68
CA VAL A 402 -8.24 12.83 -22.09
C VAL A 402 -8.50 12.81 -23.59
N PHE A 403 -7.47 12.56 -24.40
CA PHE A 403 -7.52 12.76 -25.85
C PHE A 403 -6.50 11.89 -26.60
N ASP A 404 -6.66 11.72 -27.91
CA ASP A 404 -5.77 10.94 -28.79
C ASP A 404 -5.59 9.47 -28.34
N ASN A 405 -6.58 8.87 -27.65
CA ASN A 405 -6.57 7.43 -27.34
C ASN A 405 -7.16 6.64 -28.53
N THR A 406 -6.59 5.47 -28.85
CA THR A 406 -6.84 4.82 -30.16
C THR A 406 -8.20 4.12 -30.27
N GLY A 407 -8.78 3.67 -29.15
CA GLY A 407 -10.12 3.10 -29.05
C GLY A 407 -11.16 4.11 -28.56
N TYR A 408 -11.24 4.25 -27.23
CA TYR A 408 -12.14 5.20 -26.56
C TYR A 408 -11.38 6.14 -25.64
N GLU A 409 -11.87 7.35 -25.46
CA GLU A 409 -11.42 8.25 -24.39
C GLU A 409 -11.92 7.74 -23.03
N VAL A 410 -13.19 7.32 -22.96
CA VAL A 410 -13.77 6.62 -21.80
C VAL A 410 -14.66 5.45 -22.26
N SER A 411 -14.49 4.31 -21.62
CA SER A 411 -15.31 3.11 -21.75
C SER A 411 -15.88 2.72 -20.39
N ALA A 412 -17.20 2.54 -20.28
CA ALA A 412 -17.91 2.38 -19.01
C ALA A 412 -18.95 1.25 -19.06
N ASN A 413 -18.82 0.25 -18.20
CA ASN A 413 -19.69 -0.94 -18.21
C ASN A 413 -20.19 -1.31 -16.82
N THR A 414 -21.40 -1.88 -16.72
CA THR A 414 -21.90 -2.49 -15.47
C THR A 414 -22.00 -1.49 -14.30
N ASN A 415 -23.01 -0.63 -14.37
CA ASN A 415 -23.49 0.30 -13.35
C ASN A 415 -22.43 1.30 -12.83
N CYS A 416 -21.56 1.76 -13.73
CA CYS A 416 -20.58 2.80 -13.45
C CYS A 416 -21.16 4.20 -13.74
N THR A 417 -20.77 5.18 -12.93
CA THR A 417 -21.10 6.60 -13.09
C THR A 417 -19.82 7.41 -13.09
N ILE A 418 -19.41 7.89 -14.27
CA ILE A 418 -18.20 8.70 -14.43
C ILE A 418 -18.57 10.17 -14.47
N SER A 419 -18.07 10.94 -13.51
CA SER A 419 -18.20 12.40 -13.50
C SER A 419 -17.03 12.99 -14.30
N ALA A 420 -17.27 13.64 -15.43
CA ALA A 420 -16.22 14.13 -16.32
C ALA A 420 -16.55 15.49 -16.96
N GLN A 421 -17.19 16.37 -16.19
CA GLN A 421 -17.45 17.74 -16.60
C GLN A 421 -16.14 18.52 -16.72
N ARG A 422 -16.06 19.49 -17.64
CA ARG A 422 -14.85 20.32 -17.84
C ARG A 422 -13.56 19.51 -18.03
N VAL A 423 -13.67 18.39 -18.74
CA VAL A 423 -12.53 17.67 -19.31
C VAL A 423 -12.27 18.19 -20.72
N TYR A 424 -11.00 18.27 -21.13
CA TYR A 424 -10.61 18.47 -22.51
C TYR A 424 -10.50 17.13 -23.22
N TRP A 425 -11.31 16.94 -24.26
CA TRP A 425 -11.45 15.65 -24.95
C TRP A 425 -10.71 15.55 -26.30
N GLY A 426 -10.05 16.62 -26.75
CA GLY A 426 -9.48 16.68 -28.10
C GLY A 426 -10.51 16.71 -29.22
N SER A 427 -10.04 16.52 -30.46
CA SER A 427 -10.89 16.45 -31.65
C SER A 427 -11.22 15.00 -31.99
N GLY A 428 -12.52 14.67 -32.09
CA GLY A 428 -12.96 13.32 -32.48
C GLY A 428 -13.11 12.32 -31.33
N ALA A 429 -13.21 12.80 -30.09
CA ALA A 429 -13.40 11.99 -28.89
C ALA A 429 -14.51 10.93 -29.02
N THR A 430 -14.17 9.69 -28.66
CA THR A 430 -15.05 8.52 -28.70
C THR A 430 -15.34 8.01 -27.28
N TYR A 431 -16.58 7.61 -27.04
CA TYR A 431 -17.04 7.09 -25.75
C TYR A 431 -17.82 5.79 -25.93
N TYR A 432 -17.74 4.90 -24.94
CA TYR A 432 -18.54 3.68 -24.90
C TYR A 432 -19.23 3.52 -23.54
N THR A 433 -20.52 3.18 -23.55
CA THR A 433 -21.29 2.89 -22.33
C THR A 433 -22.16 1.65 -22.51
N SER A 434 -22.17 0.76 -21.51
CA SER A 434 -23.09 -0.38 -21.44
C SER A 434 -23.66 -0.50 -20.01
N GLY A 435 -24.91 -0.06 -19.84
CA GLY A 435 -25.54 0.04 -18.52
C GLY A 435 -24.73 0.94 -17.56
N SER A 436 -24.27 2.09 -18.04
CA SER A 436 -23.39 3.02 -17.30
C SER A 436 -23.54 4.44 -17.84
N THR A 437 -23.13 5.44 -17.06
CA THR A 437 -23.24 6.85 -17.43
C THR A 437 -21.87 7.54 -17.42
N ILE A 438 -21.70 8.49 -18.34
CA ILE A 438 -20.55 9.40 -18.39
C ILE A 438 -21.12 10.81 -18.52
N ASP A 439 -20.91 11.64 -17.52
CA ASP A 439 -21.22 13.07 -17.60
C ASP A 439 -20.03 13.83 -18.17
N TYR A 440 -19.94 13.89 -19.49
CA TYR A 440 -18.93 14.66 -20.23
C TYR A 440 -19.42 16.08 -20.60
N THR A 441 -20.43 16.61 -19.89
CA THR A 441 -21.02 17.92 -20.21
C THR A 441 -20.04 19.07 -19.91
N ASN A 442 -20.28 20.23 -20.54
CA ASN A 442 -19.41 21.41 -20.43
C ASN A 442 -17.92 21.11 -20.71
N PRO A 443 -17.57 20.50 -21.86
CA PRO A 443 -16.19 20.16 -22.19
C PRO A 443 -15.33 21.41 -22.39
N LEU A 444 -14.04 21.32 -22.08
CA LEU A 444 -13.12 22.45 -22.28
C LEU A 444 -12.86 22.68 -23.78
N GLY A 445 -13.03 23.93 -24.23
CA GLY A 445 -12.83 24.31 -25.64
C GLY A 445 -11.36 24.39 -26.08
N SER A 446 -10.42 24.31 -25.15
CA SER A 446 -8.97 24.27 -25.40
C SER A 446 -8.28 23.37 -24.39
N ASN A 447 -7.12 22.83 -24.76
CA ASN A 447 -6.35 21.96 -23.88
C ASN A 447 -5.77 22.76 -22.70
N PRO A 448 -6.13 22.47 -21.43
CA PRO A 448 -5.59 23.16 -20.26
C PRO A 448 -4.14 22.73 -19.91
N ASN A 449 -3.62 21.68 -20.54
CA ASN A 449 -2.34 21.04 -20.22
C ASN A 449 -1.33 21.03 -21.39
N PRO A 450 -1.23 22.09 -22.23
CA PRO A 450 -0.51 22.02 -23.51
C PRO A 450 0.97 21.63 -23.34
N GLY A 451 1.65 22.16 -22.32
CA GLY A 451 3.05 21.84 -22.01
C GLY A 451 3.31 20.40 -21.58
N ARG A 452 2.30 19.68 -21.07
CA ARG A 452 2.37 18.24 -20.74
C ARG A 452 1.82 17.35 -21.86
N SER A 453 1.11 17.95 -22.81
CA SER A 453 0.64 17.30 -24.03
C SER A 453 1.70 17.21 -25.12
N VAL A 454 2.77 18.01 -25.06
CA VAL A 454 3.87 17.93 -26.03
C VAL A 454 4.51 16.54 -25.99
N VAL A 455 4.43 15.81 -27.10
CA VAL A 455 5.38 14.72 -27.38
C VAL A 455 6.72 15.42 -27.66
N ALA A 456 7.79 15.02 -26.99
CA ALA A 456 9.14 15.42 -27.35
C ALA A 456 9.54 14.69 -28.65
N ASP A 457 8.92 15.10 -29.74
CA ASP A 457 9.33 14.81 -31.11
C ASP A 457 9.96 16.07 -31.70
N ASN A 458 10.96 15.93 -32.56
CA ASN A 458 11.76 17.05 -33.04
C ASN A 458 11.03 17.86 -34.13
N SER A 459 9.96 18.58 -33.76
CA SER A 459 9.37 19.62 -34.61
C SER A 459 8.64 20.71 -33.81
N SER A 460 8.67 21.94 -34.35
CA SER A 460 8.33 23.18 -33.66
C SER A 460 6.91 23.68 -33.92
N SER A 461 6.25 24.32 -32.93
CA SER A 461 5.89 25.76 -32.94
C SER A 461 4.68 26.15 -32.05
N SER A 462 4.49 27.46 -31.89
CA SER A 462 3.63 28.24 -30.97
C SER A 462 2.11 28.15 -31.27
N SER A 463 1.16 28.65 -30.45
CA SER A 463 1.11 29.98 -29.79
C SER A 463 -0.03 30.15 -28.75
N ASN A 464 0.02 31.24 -27.98
CA ASN A 464 -0.94 31.63 -26.93
C ASN A 464 -2.29 32.13 -27.48
N HIS A 465 -3.35 32.09 -26.66
CA HIS A 465 -4.35 33.18 -26.50
C HIS A 465 -5.00 33.11 -25.11
N ALA A 466 -5.31 34.26 -24.51
CA ALA A 466 -6.05 34.38 -23.25
C ALA A 466 -7.32 35.23 -23.46
N ILE A 467 -8.44 34.86 -22.82
CA ILE A 467 -9.71 35.59 -22.88
C ILE A 467 -10.26 35.74 -21.46
N SER A 468 -10.74 36.94 -21.12
CA SER A 468 -11.31 37.23 -19.80
C SER A 468 -12.75 36.69 -19.65
N LEU A 469 -13.02 36.08 -18.50
CA LEU A 469 -14.36 35.60 -18.14
C LEU A 469 -15.18 36.71 -17.45
N LYS A 470 -16.44 36.80 -17.86
CA LYS A 470 -17.48 37.60 -17.21
C LYS A 470 -18.12 36.71 -16.14
N VAL A 471 -18.21 37.18 -14.90
CA VAL A 471 -18.86 36.42 -13.81
C VAL A 471 -20.37 36.28 -14.12
N VAL A 472 -20.89 35.07 -14.02
CA VAL A 472 -22.30 34.71 -14.23
C VAL A 472 -22.86 34.15 -12.90
N ALA A 473 -24.15 34.38 -12.63
CA ALA A 473 -24.80 34.11 -11.34
C ALA A 473 -25.06 32.63 -11.00
N ASP A 474 -24.35 31.70 -11.66
CA ASP A 474 -24.46 30.24 -11.51
C ASP A 474 -23.09 29.61 -11.16
N ASP A 475 -22.17 30.41 -10.63
CA ASP A 475 -20.83 29.97 -10.25
C ASP A 475 -20.81 29.33 -8.85
N LEU A 476 -20.55 28.01 -8.79
CA LEU A 476 -20.36 27.26 -7.55
C LEU A 476 -19.08 27.64 -6.78
N SER A 477 -18.12 28.31 -7.42
CA SER A 477 -16.79 28.57 -6.86
C SER A 477 -16.82 29.22 -5.48
N PRO A 478 -17.59 30.31 -5.24
CA PRO A 478 -17.63 30.93 -3.91
C PRO A 478 -18.22 30.00 -2.84
N ALA A 479 -19.15 29.11 -3.19
CA ALA A 479 -19.73 28.16 -2.25
C ALA A 479 -18.74 27.03 -1.91
N LEU A 480 -18.10 26.45 -2.92
CA LEU A 480 -17.11 25.38 -2.79
C LEU A 480 -15.85 25.84 -2.06
N ASP A 481 -15.35 27.05 -2.31
CA ASP A 481 -14.21 27.63 -1.59
C ASP A 481 -14.52 27.76 -0.10
N LYS A 482 -15.73 28.22 0.26
CA LYS A 482 -16.16 28.30 1.66
C LYS A 482 -16.33 26.92 2.29
N GLN A 483 -16.82 25.92 1.54
CA GLN A 483 -16.91 24.53 2.02
C GLN A 483 -15.50 23.95 2.29
N LYS A 484 -14.56 24.15 1.36
CA LYS A 484 -13.14 23.71 1.45
C LYS A 484 -12.42 24.36 2.63
N ASP A 485 -12.67 25.65 2.86
CA ASP A 485 -12.20 26.41 4.03
C ASP A 485 -12.90 26.00 5.36
N LYS A 486 -13.86 25.06 5.33
CA LYS A 486 -14.73 24.67 6.45
C LYS A 486 -15.60 25.81 7.00
N LYS A 487 -15.79 26.88 6.22
CA LYS A 487 -16.69 28.02 6.48
C LYS A 487 -18.12 27.65 6.05
N TYR A 488 -18.65 26.56 6.59
CA TYR A 488 -19.93 26.00 6.15
C TYR A 488 -21.10 26.98 6.30
N ASP A 489 -21.08 27.86 7.31
CA ASP A 489 -22.07 28.94 7.49
C ASP A 489 -22.09 29.95 6.34
N GLU A 490 -20.95 30.14 5.64
CA GLU A 490 -20.83 30.98 4.46
C GLU A 490 -21.10 30.20 3.17
N ALA A 491 -20.80 28.89 3.14
CA ALA A 491 -21.01 28.02 1.98
C ALA A 491 -22.50 27.69 1.73
N ILE A 492 -23.23 27.34 2.79
CA ILE A 492 -24.65 26.95 2.76
C ILE A 492 -25.55 27.99 2.05
N PRO A 493 -25.52 29.30 2.36
CA PRO A 493 -26.36 30.28 1.68
C PRO A 493 -26.00 30.45 0.19
N LEU A 494 -24.73 30.26 -0.19
CA LEU A 494 -24.28 30.35 -1.59
C LEU A 494 -24.76 29.14 -2.40
N PHE A 495 -24.66 27.92 -1.86
CA PHE A 495 -25.30 26.75 -2.48
C PHE A 495 -26.83 26.90 -2.55
N LEU A 496 -27.46 27.49 -1.53
CA LEU A 496 -28.90 27.73 -1.52
C LEU A 496 -29.34 28.70 -2.62
N GLU A 497 -28.56 29.73 -2.92
CA GLU A 497 -28.83 30.67 -4.02
C GLU A 497 -28.73 29.96 -5.39
N ILE A 498 -27.67 29.16 -5.59
CA ILE A 498 -27.48 28.37 -6.82
C ILE A 498 -28.61 27.35 -7.00
N PHE A 499 -29.01 26.66 -5.93
CA PHE A 499 -30.18 25.78 -5.91
C PHE A 499 -31.48 26.52 -6.26
N LYS A 500 -31.71 27.71 -5.68
CA LYS A 500 -32.89 28.55 -5.96
C LYS A 500 -32.95 28.99 -7.43
N ASN A 501 -31.81 29.17 -8.09
CA ASN A 501 -31.72 29.49 -9.53
C ASN A 501 -31.86 28.25 -10.45
N ASN A 502 -31.47 27.06 -9.97
CA ASN A 502 -31.30 25.85 -10.80
C ASN A 502 -32.15 24.64 -10.37
N LYS A 503 -33.28 24.88 -9.68
CA LYS A 503 -34.11 23.92 -8.92
C LYS A 503 -34.34 22.52 -9.50
N ASP A 504 -34.68 22.42 -10.78
CA ASP A 504 -34.95 21.14 -11.45
C ASP A 504 -33.83 20.73 -12.43
N ALA A 505 -32.73 21.50 -12.49
CA ALA A 505 -31.53 21.19 -13.25
C ALA A 505 -30.50 20.45 -12.37
N LEU A 506 -29.60 19.70 -13.02
CA LEU A 506 -28.55 18.92 -12.34
C LEU A 506 -27.68 19.79 -11.40
N LEU A 507 -27.44 21.06 -11.76
CA LEU A 507 -26.71 22.02 -10.94
C LEU A 507 -27.44 22.34 -9.61
N GLY A 508 -28.77 22.41 -9.62
CA GLY A 508 -29.56 22.61 -8.40
C GLY A 508 -29.60 21.35 -7.53
N LYS A 509 -29.79 20.17 -8.13
CA LYS A 509 -29.71 18.87 -7.45
C LYS A 509 -28.35 18.68 -6.75
N TYR A 510 -27.25 19.02 -7.46
CA TYR A 510 -25.90 19.04 -6.89
C TYR A 510 -25.73 20.05 -5.75
N ALA A 511 -26.21 21.29 -5.91
CA ALA A 511 -26.16 22.29 -4.85
C ALA A 511 -26.96 21.85 -3.60
N LEU A 512 -28.08 21.15 -3.78
CA LEU A 512 -28.91 20.60 -2.71
C LEU A 512 -28.16 19.53 -1.88
N SER A 513 -27.48 18.58 -2.52
CA SER A 513 -26.64 17.60 -1.81
C SER A 513 -25.44 18.26 -1.12
N LYS A 514 -24.84 19.30 -1.71
CA LYS A 514 -23.77 20.08 -1.05
C LYS A 514 -24.22 20.86 0.19
N ILE A 515 -25.48 21.31 0.24
CA ILE A 515 -26.05 21.90 1.47
C ILE A 515 -26.13 20.84 2.58
N GLU A 516 -26.65 19.65 2.27
CA GLU A 516 -26.77 18.54 3.21
C GLU A 516 -25.38 18.09 3.72
N GLU A 517 -24.41 17.99 2.83
CA GLU A 517 -23.02 17.65 3.15
C GLU A 517 -22.40 18.70 4.09
N CYS A 518 -22.61 19.99 3.81
CA CYS A 518 -22.16 21.08 4.69
C CYS A 518 -22.81 21.03 6.07
N TYR A 519 -24.10 20.66 6.16
CA TYR A 519 -24.80 20.46 7.44
C TYR A 519 -24.18 19.30 8.23
N THR A 520 -23.92 18.17 7.57
CA THR A 520 -23.27 16.98 8.14
C THR A 520 -21.85 17.28 8.63
N GLN A 521 -21.03 17.94 7.80
CA GLN A 521 -19.63 18.27 8.13
C GLN A 521 -19.50 19.37 9.19
N ALA A 522 -20.46 20.29 9.26
CA ALA A 522 -20.56 21.28 10.34
C ALA A 522 -21.11 20.70 11.66
N GLY A 523 -21.60 19.46 11.66
CA GLY A 523 -22.26 18.85 12.82
C GLY A 523 -23.60 19.49 13.20
N LYS A 524 -24.22 20.22 12.26
CA LYS A 524 -25.50 20.90 12.46
C LYS A 524 -26.64 19.90 12.48
N LYS A 525 -27.54 20.03 13.46
CA LYS A 525 -28.66 19.10 13.69
C LYS A 525 -30.01 19.61 13.18
N ASP A 526 -30.07 20.87 12.74
CA ASP A 526 -31.28 21.58 12.33
C ASP A 526 -31.59 21.43 10.82
N TYR A 527 -30.93 20.52 10.09
CA TYR A 527 -31.15 20.34 8.65
C TYR A 527 -32.63 20.09 8.30
N LEU A 528 -33.36 19.32 9.10
CA LEU A 528 -34.78 19.04 8.83
C LEU A 528 -35.66 20.29 8.90
N ASP A 529 -35.34 21.23 9.79
CA ASP A 529 -36.06 22.50 9.90
C ASP A 529 -35.57 23.53 8.89
N TYR A 530 -34.28 23.50 8.54
CA TYR A 530 -33.74 24.24 7.40
C TYR A 530 -34.38 23.79 6.08
N SER A 531 -34.52 22.49 5.83
CA SER A 531 -35.14 21.93 4.63
C SER A 531 -36.60 22.37 4.50
N LYS A 532 -37.38 22.25 5.58
CA LYS A 532 -38.77 22.76 5.62
C LYS A 532 -38.88 24.26 5.36
N ARG A 533 -37.89 25.06 5.77
CA ARG A 533 -37.90 26.53 5.67
C ARG A 533 -37.34 27.09 4.37
N GLU A 534 -36.26 26.53 3.85
CA GLU A 534 -35.46 27.09 2.76
C GLU A 534 -35.46 26.25 1.48
N ILE A 535 -35.58 24.93 1.58
CA ILE A 535 -35.49 24.00 0.44
C ILE A 535 -36.88 23.66 -0.10
N LYS A 536 -37.73 22.99 0.69
CA LYS A 536 -39.04 22.50 0.24
C LYS A 536 -39.97 23.59 -0.32
N PRO A 537 -40.04 24.82 0.24
CA PRO A 537 -40.85 25.89 -0.33
C PRO A 537 -40.42 26.35 -1.72
N GLN A 538 -39.22 25.96 -2.18
CA GLN A 538 -38.72 26.26 -3.52
C GLN A 538 -39.14 25.23 -4.56
N LEU A 539 -39.53 24.03 -4.13
CA LEU A 539 -39.76 22.86 -4.97
C LEU A 539 -41.26 22.61 -5.18
N LYS A 540 -41.59 22.06 -6.35
CA LYS A 540 -42.94 21.53 -6.60
C LYS A 540 -43.09 20.20 -5.88
N GLU A 541 -44.09 20.09 -5.01
CA GLU A 541 -44.41 18.82 -4.33
C GLU A 541 -44.60 17.69 -5.36
N GLY A 542 -43.80 16.62 -5.23
CA GLY A 542 -43.78 15.51 -6.17
C GLY A 542 -42.98 15.73 -7.47
N SER A 543 -42.04 16.69 -7.54
CA SER A 543 -40.97 16.65 -8.56
C SER A 543 -39.84 15.69 -8.14
N GLU A 544 -38.95 15.33 -9.08
CA GLU A 544 -37.78 14.49 -8.75
C GLU A 544 -36.88 15.15 -7.69
N THR A 545 -36.58 16.45 -7.82
CA THR A 545 -35.77 17.16 -6.80
C THR A 545 -36.51 17.24 -5.45
N TYR A 546 -37.85 17.16 -5.43
CA TYR A 546 -38.62 17.04 -4.18
C TYR A 546 -38.48 15.64 -3.55
N VAL A 547 -38.37 14.58 -4.35
CA VAL A 547 -38.01 13.23 -3.86
C VAL A 547 -36.59 13.22 -3.30
N GLU A 548 -35.62 13.76 -4.03
CA GLU A 548 -34.22 13.88 -3.61
C GLU A 548 -34.09 14.68 -2.28
N ALA A 549 -34.88 15.75 -2.11
CA ALA A 549 -34.95 16.47 -0.84
C ALA A 549 -35.51 15.61 0.32
N LEU A 550 -36.45 14.70 0.06
CA LEU A 550 -36.98 13.76 1.07
C LEU A 550 -35.99 12.63 1.41
N GLU A 551 -35.19 12.19 0.43
CA GLU A 551 -34.12 11.21 0.61
C GLU A 551 -32.97 11.79 1.46
N LEU A 552 -32.53 13.01 1.15
CA LEU A 552 -31.55 13.76 1.94
C LEU A 552 -32.05 14.05 3.37
N GLU A 553 -33.35 14.31 3.55
CA GLU A 553 -33.95 14.35 4.89
C GLU A 553 -33.96 12.98 5.58
N ALA A 554 -34.24 11.88 4.88
CA ALA A 554 -34.19 10.55 5.47
C ALA A 554 -32.76 10.18 5.92
N HIS A 555 -31.74 10.56 5.15
CA HIS A 555 -30.34 10.46 5.53
C HIS A 555 -30.01 11.28 6.79
N GLN A 556 -30.51 12.52 6.88
CA GLN A 556 -30.34 13.35 8.08
C GLN A 556 -31.14 12.84 9.29
N MET A 557 -32.32 12.26 9.09
CA MET A 557 -33.07 11.57 10.14
C MET A 557 -32.28 10.38 10.68
N VAL A 558 -31.60 9.59 9.84
CA VAL A 558 -30.66 8.53 10.27
C VAL A 558 -29.51 9.09 11.08
N ASN A 559 -28.88 10.19 10.64
CA ASN A 559 -27.80 10.86 11.38
C ASN A 559 -28.25 11.42 12.75
N LEU A 560 -29.55 11.68 12.93
CA LEU A 560 -30.18 12.10 14.18
C LEU A 560 -30.76 10.94 15.01
N GLY A 561 -30.70 9.69 14.54
CA GLY A 561 -31.29 8.52 15.19
C GLY A 561 -32.82 8.40 15.04
N LEU A 562 -33.43 9.23 14.19
CA LEU A 562 -34.87 9.30 13.92
C LEU A 562 -35.31 8.25 12.88
N TYR A 563 -34.88 6.99 13.05
CA TYR A 563 -35.06 5.94 12.04
C TYR A 563 -36.52 5.73 11.60
N LYS A 564 -37.49 5.89 12.52
CA LYS A 564 -38.93 5.77 12.20
C LYS A 564 -39.41 6.90 11.29
N GLU A 565 -38.86 8.10 11.44
CA GLU A 565 -39.18 9.24 10.59
C GLU A 565 -38.53 9.06 9.20
N ALA A 566 -37.29 8.54 9.15
CA ALA A 566 -36.63 8.17 7.90
C ALA A 566 -37.43 7.13 7.11
N VAL A 567 -37.91 6.07 7.77
CA VAL A 567 -38.81 5.07 7.15
C VAL A 567 -40.12 5.72 6.69
N ASN A 568 -40.74 6.61 7.46
CA ASN A 568 -41.95 7.32 7.02
C ASN A 568 -41.70 8.20 5.78
N ASN A 569 -40.54 8.86 5.68
CA ASN A 569 -40.14 9.61 4.47
C ASN A 569 -40.01 8.67 3.26
N LEU A 570 -39.28 7.56 3.40
CA LEU A 570 -39.10 6.55 2.35
C LEU A 570 -40.42 5.89 1.94
N GLU A 571 -41.29 5.53 2.88
CA GLU A 571 -42.64 5.05 2.58
C GLU A 571 -43.50 6.11 1.87
N THR A 572 -43.30 7.40 2.19
CA THR A 572 -43.99 8.49 1.50
C THR A 572 -43.50 8.64 0.05
N ILE A 573 -42.19 8.51 -0.19
CA ILE A 573 -41.64 8.44 -1.55
C ILE A 573 -42.29 7.27 -2.32
N LEU A 574 -42.23 6.05 -1.78
CA LEU A 574 -42.77 4.85 -2.43
C LEU A 574 -44.28 4.91 -2.69
N LYS A 575 -45.07 5.45 -1.75
CA LYS A 575 -46.55 5.44 -1.83
C LYS A 575 -47.15 6.64 -2.55
N LYS A 576 -46.47 7.81 -2.53
CA LYS A 576 -47.03 9.09 -2.99
C LYS A 576 -46.22 9.75 -4.13
N TYR A 577 -44.91 9.50 -4.21
CA TYR A 577 -44.00 10.16 -5.16
C TYR A 577 -43.14 9.15 -5.93
N ASN A 578 -43.70 7.98 -6.25
CA ASN A 578 -43.02 6.97 -7.04
C ASN A 578 -43.05 7.38 -8.54
N LEU A 579 -42.17 8.30 -8.93
CA LEU A 579 -42.25 8.98 -10.23
C LEU A 579 -41.74 8.14 -11.41
N ASN A 580 -40.82 7.19 -11.15
CA ASN A 580 -40.23 6.33 -12.16
C ASN A 580 -39.74 5.02 -11.51
N SER A 581 -39.43 4.00 -12.33
CA SER A 581 -38.98 2.69 -11.86
C SER A 581 -37.66 2.70 -11.09
N GLU A 582 -36.84 3.73 -11.24
CA GLU A 582 -35.54 3.83 -10.57
C GLU A 582 -35.71 4.30 -9.12
N ILE A 583 -36.56 5.31 -8.90
CA ILE A 583 -37.01 5.71 -7.56
C ILE A 583 -37.73 4.54 -6.88
N GLU A 584 -38.58 3.81 -7.59
CA GLU A 584 -39.29 2.64 -7.03
C GLU A 584 -38.30 1.60 -6.47
N LYS A 585 -37.35 1.17 -7.30
CA LYS A 585 -36.35 0.15 -6.97
C LYS A 585 -35.46 0.57 -5.81
N ASN A 586 -34.88 1.77 -5.87
CA ASN A 586 -33.97 2.26 -4.84
C ASN A 586 -34.70 2.50 -3.51
N THR A 587 -35.95 2.96 -3.53
CA THR A 587 -36.76 3.14 -2.31
C THR A 587 -37.15 1.79 -1.70
N LEU A 588 -37.57 0.80 -2.51
CA LEU A 588 -37.87 -0.56 -2.04
C LEU A 588 -36.65 -1.23 -1.39
N PHE A 589 -35.48 -1.15 -2.04
CA PHE A 589 -34.23 -1.69 -1.50
C PHE A 589 -33.84 -1.00 -0.18
N THR A 590 -33.91 0.33 -0.14
CA THR A 590 -33.56 1.12 1.06
C THR A 590 -34.51 0.83 2.22
N LEU A 591 -35.83 0.71 1.97
CA LEU A 591 -36.80 0.31 2.99
C LEU A 591 -36.53 -1.10 3.53
N GLY A 592 -36.28 -2.06 2.63
CA GLY A 592 -35.91 -3.43 3.03
C GLY A 592 -34.66 -3.46 3.91
N ALA A 593 -33.61 -2.76 3.48
CA ALA A 593 -32.36 -2.61 4.23
C ALA A 593 -32.57 -1.94 5.58
N PHE A 594 -33.38 -0.88 5.65
CA PHE A 594 -33.63 -0.14 6.90
C PHE A 594 -34.38 -1.00 7.92
N HIS A 595 -35.45 -1.69 7.51
CA HIS A 595 -36.18 -2.63 8.39
C HIS A 595 -35.27 -3.75 8.90
N ASN A 596 -34.40 -4.27 8.05
CA ASN A 596 -33.46 -5.32 8.40
C ASN A 596 -32.36 -4.85 9.38
N ILE A 597 -31.72 -3.71 9.09
CA ILE A 597 -30.52 -3.23 9.80
C ILE A 597 -30.87 -2.46 11.09
N PHE A 598 -31.84 -1.54 11.04
CA PHE A 598 -32.12 -0.63 12.16
C PHE A 598 -33.26 -1.10 13.08
N PHE A 599 -34.08 -2.07 12.64
CA PHE A 599 -35.23 -2.55 13.40
C PHE A 599 -35.23 -4.07 13.67
N GLY A 600 -34.38 -4.85 12.98
CA GLY A 600 -34.44 -6.32 13.01
C GLY A 600 -35.76 -6.89 12.50
N ASP A 601 -36.55 -6.06 11.80
CA ASP A 601 -37.91 -6.32 11.37
C ASP A 601 -37.89 -7.09 10.04
N LYS A 602 -37.60 -8.40 10.16
CA LYS A 602 -37.53 -9.31 9.02
C LYS A 602 -38.84 -9.32 8.21
N ALA A 603 -40.00 -9.15 8.84
CA ALA A 603 -41.29 -9.19 8.16
C ALA A 603 -41.47 -8.01 7.17
N ASN A 604 -41.17 -6.77 7.59
CA ASN A 604 -41.22 -5.64 6.67
C ASN A 604 -40.01 -5.59 5.73
N SER A 605 -38.83 -6.05 6.17
CA SER A 605 -37.66 -6.24 5.31
C SER A 605 -37.98 -7.15 4.12
N ASP A 606 -38.46 -8.37 4.41
CA ASP A 606 -38.84 -9.37 3.41
C ASP A 606 -39.97 -8.85 2.51
N LYS A 607 -40.98 -8.16 3.07
CA LYS A 607 -42.04 -7.54 2.27
C LYS A 607 -41.49 -6.62 1.17
N TYR A 608 -40.60 -5.69 1.51
CA TYR A 608 -40.06 -4.73 0.53
C TYR A 608 -39.07 -5.39 -0.44
N PHE A 609 -38.27 -6.35 0.03
CA PHE A 609 -37.34 -7.10 -0.81
C PHE A 609 -38.03 -8.10 -1.77
N GLU A 610 -39.11 -8.76 -1.36
CA GLU A 610 -39.89 -9.62 -2.24
C GLU A 610 -40.75 -8.81 -3.22
N GLU A 611 -41.20 -7.60 -2.86
CA GLU A 611 -41.82 -6.66 -3.81
C GLU A 611 -40.81 -6.20 -4.89
N LEU A 612 -39.57 -5.89 -4.51
CA LEU A 612 -38.46 -5.61 -5.41
C LEU A 612 -38.16 -6.81 -6.35
N LYS A 613 -38.05 -8.03 -5.79
CA LYS A 613 -37.86 -9.27 -6.56
C LYS A 613 -38.99 -9.55 -7.56
N GLN A 614 -40.25 -9.34 -7.17
CA GLN A 614 -41.39 -9.63 -8.05
C GLN A 614 -41.51 -8.62 -9.20
N LYS A 615 -41.27 -7.34 -8.93
CA LYS A 615 -41.37 -6.28 -9.96
C LYS A 615 -40.13 -6.23 -10.87
N TYR A 616 -38.95 -6.54 -10.33
CA TYR A 616 -37.67 -6.34 -11.02
C TYR A 616 -36.71 -7.55 -10.83
N PRO A 617 -37.11 -8.78 -11.22
CA PRO A 617 -36.38 -10.01 -10.90
C PRO A 617 -34.96 -10.11 -11.49
N ASN A 618 -34.65 -9.31 -12.51
CA ASN A 618 -33.34 -9.28 -13.19
C ASN A 618 -32.53 -8.03 -12.83
N ASP A 619 -32.98 -7.22 -11.87
CA ASP A 619 -32.29 -6.01 -11.46
C ASP A 619 -31.20 -6.32 -10.42
N ASP A 620 -30.04 -5.69 -10.51
CA ASP A 620 -28.89 -6.06 -9.70
C ASP A 620 -29.08 -5.85 -8.19
N LEU A 621 -30.03 -5.00 -7.78
CA LEU A 621 -30.41 -4.86 -6.38
C LEU A 621 -31.00 -6.17 -5.81
N VAL A 622 -31.64 -7.01 -6.63
CA VAL A 622 -32.15 -8.32 -6.23
C VAL A 622 -31.03 -9.25 -5.75
N ASN A 623 -29.90 -9.23 -6.46
CA ASN A 623 -28.73 -10.05 -6.11
C ASN A 623 -28.06 -9.59 -4.79
N GLN A 624 -28.31 -8.34 -4.36
CA GLN A 624 -27.78 -7.77 -3.13
C GLN A 624 -28.66 -8.04 -1.90
N ILE A 625 -29.92 -8.47 -2.09
CA ILE A 625 -30.88 -8.73 -1.01
C ILE A 625 -30.32 -9.74 0.01
N GLU A 626 -29.75 -10.85 -0.44
CA GLU A 626 -29.28 -11.91 0.46
C GLU A 626 -28.02 -11.47 1.24
N ILE A 627 -27.20 -10.57 0.68
CA ILE A 627 -26.08 -9.93 1.39
C ILE A 627 -26.63 -9.04 2.52
N ILE A 628 -27.61 -8.18 2.22
CA ILE A 628 -28.22 -7.30 3.21
C ILE A 628 -28.95 -8.11 4.30
N LYS A 629 -29.74 -9.12 3.94
CA LYS A 629 -30.38 -10.04 4.90
C LYS A 629 -29.33 -10.67 5.82
N GLY A 630 -28.19 -11.10 5.29
CA GLY A 630 -27.04 -11.58 6.06
C GLY A 630 -26.58 -10.64 7.17
N LEU A 631 -26.55 -9.32 6.92
CA LEU A 631 -26.19 -8.31 7.92
C LEU A 631 -27.21 -8.19 9.07
N GLY A 632 -28.48 -8.54 8.83
CA GLY A 632 -29.55 -8.55 9.84
C GLY A 632 -29.68 -9.86 10.62
N LEU A 633 -29.03 -10.94 10.16
CA LEU A 633 -29.05 -12.24 10.85
C LEU A 633 -28.21 -12.27 12.13
N ALA A 634 -27.30 -11.30 12.33
CA ALA A 634 -26.56 -11.13 13.58
C ALA A 634 -27.44 -10.76 14.79
N ALA A 635 -28.73 -10.46 14.59
CA ALA A 635 -29.62 -9.93 15.63
C ALA A 635 -30.53 -10.95 16.34
N ASN A 636 -30.69 -12.21 15.89
CA ASN A 636 -31.58 -13.19 16.56
C ASN A 636 -31.26 -14.69 16.29
N SER A 637 -30.70 -15.35 17.32
CA SER A 637 -30.84 -16.76 17.74
C SER A 637 -30.41 -17.97 16.84
N SER A 638 -29.32 -18.62 17.27
CA SER A 638 -29.12 -20.07 17.52
C SER A 638 -29.78 -21.19 16.64
N VAL A 639 -28.97 -21.91 15.85
CA VAL A 639 -29.11 -23.38 15.55
C VAL A 639 -27.70 -24.01 15.44
N GLN A 640 -27.52 -25.26 15.87
CA GLN A 640 -26.23 -25.98 15.92
C GLN A 640 -25.88 -26.70 14.61
N GLY A 641 -24.58 -26.78 14.28
CA GLY A 641 -24.00 -27.88 13.47
C GLY A 641 -23.09 -27.49 12.31
N GLY A 642 -21.85 -27.08 12.59
CA GLY A 642 -20.80 -26.84 11.59
C GLY A 642 -19.94 -25.61 11.91
N ASP A 643 -18.63 -25.77 12.01
CA ASP A 643 -17.75 -24.77 12.63
C ASP A 643 -17.57 -23.48 11.81
N VAL A 644 -18.23 -22.40 12.27
CA VAL A 644 -17.70 -21.04 12.23
C VAL A 644 -17.91 -20.43 13.61
N VAL A 645 -16.84 -20.34 14.41
CA VAL A 645 -16.90 -19.75 15.74
C VAL A 645 -16.70 -18.23 15.65
N LEU A 646 -17.82 -17.51 15.70
CA LEU A 646 -17.87 -16.14 16.23
C LEU A 646 -18.78 -16.13 17.47
N PRO A 647 -18.42 -15.46 18.57
CA PRO A 647 -19.21 -15.51 19.79
C PRO A 647 -20.47 -14.63 19.70
N PHE A 648 -21.64 -15.28 19.79
CA PHE A 648 -22.91 -14.71 20.24
C PHE A 648 -22.78 -14.24 21.72
N GLU A 649 -23.64 -13.42 22.35
CA GLU A 649 -25.04 -13.04 22.08
C GLU A 649 -25.34 -11.73 22.86
N GLU A 650 -26.25 -10.87 22.41
CA GLU A 650 -26.92 -9.91 23.33
C GLU A 650 -28.27 -10.48 23.77
N THR A 651 -28.44 -10.66 25.07
CA THR A 651 -29.75 -10.92 25.69
C THR A 651 -30.31 -9.63 26.29
N SER A 652 -31.62 -9.45 26.18
CA SER A 652 -32.37 -8.34 26.79
C SER A 652 -33.66 -8.88 27.42
N PRO A 653 -34.30 -8.18 28.40
CA PRO A 653 -33.84 -6.99 29.12
C PRO A 653 -34.07 -7.06 30.66
N VAL A 654 -33.17 -6.50 31.48
CA VAL A 654 -33.50 -6.05 32.86
C VAL A 654 -32.82 -4.71 33.16
N ALA A 655 -33.59 -3.74 33.64
CA ALA A 655 -33.12 -2.37 33.86
C ALA A 655 -32.39 -2.16 35.19
N LYS A 656 -31.19 -1.54 35.15
CA LYS A 656 -31.03 -0.13 35.58
C LYS A 656 -29.61 0.41 35.35
N THR A 657 -29.57 1.60 34.75
CA THR A 657 -28.42 2.45 34.45
C THR A 657 -27.56 2.77 35.68
N THR A 658 -26.23 2.83 35.50
CA THR A 658 -25.40 3.90 36.11
C THR A 658 -24.12 4.28 35.34
N VAL A 659 -24.12 4.16 34.00
CA VAL A 659 -23.29 5.03 33.15
C VAL A 659 -24.26 5.75 32.21
N SER A 660 -24.37 7.07 32.30
CA SER A 660 -25.16 7.86 31.36
C SER A 660 -24.39 7.99 30.04
N GLU A 661 -25.07 8.16 28.90
CA GLU A 661 -24.38 8.36 27.62
C GLU A 661 -23.42 9.57 27.67
N ASP A 662 -23.72 10.61 28.45
CA ASP A 662 -22.85 11.77 28.67
C ASP A 662 -21.55 11.46 29.43
N ALA A 663 -21.43 10.30 30.08
CA ALA A 663 -20.32 9.98 30.97
C ALA A 663 -19.05 9.50 30.25
N ILE A 664 -19.06 9.35 28.92
CA ILE A 664 -17.86 9.13 28.09
C ILE A 664 -17.83 10.08 26.89
N THR A 665 -16.69 10.72 26.66
CA THR A 665 -16.48 11.69 25.57
C THR A 665 -15.06 11.61 25.03
N ASN A 666 -14.87 11.97 23.76
CA ASN A 666 -13.55 12.14 23.17
C ASN A 666 -13.36 13.59 22.67
N TYR A 667 -12.20 14.19 22.96
CA TYR A 667 -11.85 15.53 22.50
C TYR A 667 -10.35 15.63 22.15
N PRO A 668 -9.97 16.25 21.02
CA PRO A 668 -10.83 16.78 19.95
C PRO A 668 -11.64 15.69 19.20
N ASN A 669 -12.65 16.10 18.44
CA ASN A 669 -13.41 15.24 17.53
C ASN A 669 -14.10 16.12 16.45
N PRO A 670 -13.70 16.08 15.16
CA PRO A 670 -12.64 15.25 14.60
C PRO A 670 -11.26 15.52 15.19
N PHE A 671 -10.33 14.56 15.06
CA PHE A 671 -9.01 14.62 15.70
C PHE A 671 -7.85 14.30 14.75
N ASN A 672 -6.68 14.86 15.03
CA ASN A 672 -5.46 14.66 14.24
C ASN A 672 -4.19 14.67 15.11
N PRO A 673 -3.38 13.60 15.13
CA PRO A 673 -3.78 12.21 14.99
C PRO A 673 -4.33 11.64 16.31
N SER A 674 -4.35 12.40 17.40
CA SER A 674 -4.72 11.92 18.74
C SER A 674 -5.94 12.63 19.36
N THR A 675 -6.69 11.89 20.18
CA THR A 675 -7.85 12.38 20.95
C THR A 675 -7.84 11.78 22.35
N LYS A 676 -8.29 12.54 23.34
CA LYS A 676 -8.43 12.07 24.73
C LYS A 676 -9.84 11.57 24.96
N ILE A 677 -9.97 10.29 25.31
CA ILE A 677 -11.23 9.67 25.71
C ILE A 677 -11.33 9.73 27.23
N SER A 678 -12.18 10.62 27.73
CA SER A 678 -12.52 10.77 29.15
C SER A 678 -13.77 9.94 29.47
N PHE A 679 -13.75 9.15 30.55
CA PHE A 679 -14.95 8.48 31.08
C PHE A 679 -15.09 8.61 32.61
N THR A 680 -16.32 8.56 33.13
CA THR A 680 -16.58 8.64 34.58
C THR A 680 -17.32 7.41 35.10
N LEU A 681 -16.73 6.73 36.08
CA LEU A 681 -17.33 5.59 36.79
C LEU A 681 -17.95 6.09 38.10
N LYS A 682 -19.20 5.70 38.37
CA LYS A 682 -19.88 6.04 39.65
C LYS A 682 -19.53 5.06 40.77
N GLU A 683 -19.13 3.85 40.41
CA GLU A 683 -18.66 2.77 41.28
C GLU A 683 -17.45 2.13 40.60
N GLY A 684 -16.47 1.65 41.38
CA GLY A 684 -15.32 0.94 40.82
C GLY A 684 -15.72 -0.44 40.27
N GLY A 685 -15.03 -0.91 39.23
CA GLY A 685 -15.36 -2.18 38.58
C GLY A 685 -14.51 -2.48 37.35
N LYS A 686 -14.81 -3.61 36.68
CA LYS A 686 -14.13 -3.99 35.44
C LYS A 686 -14.54 -3.06 34.29
N VAL A 687 -13.58 -2.64 33.47
CA VAL A 687 -13.78 -1.83 32.27
C VAL A 687 -12.98 -2.45 31.12
N SER A 688 -13.58 -2.48 29.93
CA SER A 688 -12.87 -2.69 28.66
C SER A 688 -13.26 -1.55 27.71
N LEU A 689 -12.31 -0.74 27.24
CA LEU A 689 -12.51 0.37 26.31
C LEU A 689 -11.67 0.13 25.06
N LYS A 690 -12.35 -0.13 23.94
CA LYS A 690 -11.75 -0.53 22.66
C LYS A 690 -12.21 0.39 21.54
N VAL A 691 -11.46 0.43 20.45
CA VAL A 691 -11.77 1.19 19.23
C VAL A 691 -11.91 0.25 18.05
N TYR A 692 -12.90 0.54 17.20
CA TYR A 692 -13.25 -0.21 16.01
C TYR A 692 -13.31 0.72 14.78
N ASP A 693 -13.03 0.20 13.60
CA ASP A 693 -13.30 0.89 12.33
C ASP A 693 -14.76 0.71 11.85
N VAL A 694 -15.10 1.28 10.68
CA VAL A 694 -16.44 1.14 10.08
C VAL A 694 -16.85 -0.28 9.70
N LEU A 695 -15.88 -1.21 9.59
CA LEU A 695 -16.12 -2.62 9.30
C LEU A 695 -16.26 -3.44 10.59
N GLY A 696 -16.21 -2.80 11.76
CA GLY A 696 -16.31 -3.45 13.07
C GLY A 696 -15.03 -4.15 13.51
N LYS A 697 -13.91 -3.97 12.82
CA LYS A 697 -12.60 -4.54 13.21
C LYS A 697 -12.01 -3.75 14.36
N GLU A 698 -11.54 -4.43 15.40
CA GLU A 698 -10.84 -3.80 16.52
C GLU A 698 -9.48 -3.24 16.05
N VAL A 699 -9.27 -1.94 16.27
CA VAL A 699 -8.05 -1.21 15.87
C VAL A 699 -7.23 -0.70 17.05
N ALA A 700 -7.79 -0.68 18.27
CA ALA A 700 -7.04 -0.45 19.51
C ALA A 700 -7.79 -0.94 20.75
N ASN A 701 -7.04 -1.39 21.77
CA ASN A 701 -7.54 -1.56 23.13
C ASN A 701 -6.88 -0.49 24.02
N LEU A 702 -7.68 0.37 24.66
CA LEU A 702 -7.23 1.59 25.35
C LEU A 702 -7.34 1.51 26.88
N ALA A 703 -8.09 0.53 27.39
CA ALA A 703 -8.14 0.15 28.79
C ALA A 703 -8.78 -1.25 28.91
N ASP A 704 -8.18 -2.17 29.66
CA ASP A 704 -8.79 -3.44 30.03
C ASP A 704 -8.32 -3.84 31.43
N GLY A 705 -9.22 -3.82 32.41
CA GLY A 705 -8.83 -4.03 33.82
C GLY A 705 -9.90 -3.59 34.82
N VAL A 706 -9.52 -3.51 36.10
CA VAL A 706 -10.38 -3.01 37.18
C VAL A 706 -9.99 -1.56 37.50
N PHE A 707 -10.96 -0.66 37.50
CA PHE A 707 -10.78 0.77 37.72
C PHE A 707 -11.57 1.23 38.95
N GLU A 708 -11.03 2.19 39.71
CA GLU A 708 -11.71 2.77 40.87
C GLU A 708 -12.85 3.72 40.48
N THR A 709 -13.68 4.12 41.44
CA THR A 709 -14.72 5.15 41.21
C THR A 709 -14.09 6.51 40.94
N GLY A 710 -14.66 7.30 40.02
CA GLY A 710 -14.13 8.61 39.62
C GLY A 710 -13.98 8.79 38.11
N LYS A 711 -13.27 9.84 37.71
CA LYS A 711 -13.00 10.19 36.31
C LYS A 711 -11.66 9.59 35.87
N HIS A 712 -11.68 8.93 34.72
CA HIS A 712 -10.54 8.32 34.03
C HIS A 712 -10.37 8.95 32.65
N GLU A 713 -9.15 8.89 32.11
CA GLU A 713 -8.82 9.39 30.78
C GLU A 713 -7.77 8.50 30.12
N THR A 714 -7.96 8.19 28.85
CA THR A 714 -6.98 7.49 28.01
C THR A 714 -6.79 8.26 26.70
N THR A 715 -5.60 8.20 26.11
CA THR A 715 -5.31 8.89 24.85
C THR A 715 -5.35 7.88 23.71
N PHE A 716 -6.29 8.05 22.79
CA PHE A 716 -6.27 7.32 21.52
C PHE A 716 -5.37 8.06 20.54
N ASN A 717 -4.37 7.36 19.98
CA ASN A 717 -3.57 7.88 18.88
C ASN A 717 -3.87 7.10 17.60
N GLY A 718 -4.58 7.75 16.69
CA GLY A 718 -4.91 7.25 15.35
C GLY A 718 -3.81 7.48 14.32
N SER A 719 -2.57 7.82 14.71
CA SER A 719 -1.47 8.07 13.76
C SER A 719 -1.23 6.91 12.79
N ASN A 720 -1.62 5.69 13.15
CA ASN A 720 -1.42 4.47 12.36
C ASN A 720 -2.71 3.99 11.67
N LEU A 721 -3.77 4.81 11.66
CA LEU A 721 -5.09 4.49 11.09
C LEU A 721 -5.45 5.47 9.95
N ALA A 722 -6.38 5.11 9.08
CA ALA A 722 -6.78 5.96 7.94
C ALA A 722 -7.63 7.15 8.41
N SER A 723 -7.66 8.27 7.67
CA SER A 723 -8.70 9.27 7.89
C SER A 723 -10.07 8.64 7.66
N GLY A 724 -11.00 8.82 8.58
CA GLY A 724 -12.28 8.11 8.53
C GLY A 724 -13.02 8.05 9.86
N ILE A 725 -14.12 7.31 9.84
CA ILE A 725 -14.99 7.12 11.00
C ILE A 725 -14.51 5.91 11.81
N TYR A 726 -14.40 6.09 13.12
CA TYR A 726 -14.08 5.07 14.10
C TYR A 726 -15.12 5.08 15.22
N PHE A 727 -15.26 3.96 15.92
CA PHE A 727 -16.18 3.81 17.03
C PHE A 727 -15.40 3.35 18.26
N TYR A 728 -15.46 4.10 19.36
CA TYR A 728 -14.97 3.60 20.64
C TYR A 728 -16.12 3.02 21.44
N ARG A 729 -15.90 1.85 22.05
CA ARG A 729 -16.86 1.13 22.88
C ARG A 729 -16.28 0.90 24.26
N ILE A 730 -16.96 1.39 25.28
CA ILE A 730 -16.69 1.04 26.68
C ILE A 730 -17.69 -0.03 27.13
N VAL A 731 -17.18 -1.07 27.79
CA VAL A 731 -17.93 -2.18 28.38
C VAL A 731 -17.63 -2.23 29.87
N THR A 732 -18.68 -2.31 30.68
CA THR A 732 -18.65 -2.49 32.14
C THR A 732 -19.68 -3.54 32.54
N PRO A 733 -19.62 -4.14 33.74
CA PRO A 733 -20.62 -5.11 34.21
C PRO A 733 -22.08 -4.62 34.21
N LYS A 734 -22.35 -3.32 34.05
CA LYS A 734 -23.69 -2.71 34.10
C LYS A 734 -24.07 -1.94 32.84
N ALA A 735 -23.16 -1.74 31.87
CA ALA A 735 -23.41 -0.94 30.67
C ALA A 735 -22.36 -1.17 29.57
N THR A 736 -22.82 -1.20 28.33
CA THR A 736 -22.01 -1.05 27.10
C THR A 736 -22.42 0.25 26.41
N ILE A 737 -21.45 1.11 26.08
CA ILE A 737 -21.70 2.38 25.38
C ILE A 737 -20.72 2.48 24.21
N THR A 738 -21.25 2.71 23.01
CA THR A 738 -20.44 2.92 21.79
C THR A 738 -20.64 4.35 21.27
N LYS A 739 -19.57 5.04 20.87
CA LYS A 739 -19.63 6.39 20.32
C LYS A 739 -18.72 6.58 19.12
N LYS A 740 -19.17 7.42 18.18
CA LYS A 740 -18.47 7.77 16.93
C LYS A 740 -17.39 8.82 17.17
N MET A 741 -16.25 8.64 16.53
CA MET A 741 -15.21 9.66 16.38
C MET A 741 -14.63 9.66 14.96
N MET A 742 -14.13 10.81 14.52
CA MET A 742 -13.61 10.99 13.18
C MET A 742 -12.12 11.33 13.23
N LEU A 743 -11.28 10.47 12.68
CA LEU A 743 -9.87 10.74 12.46
C LEU A 743 -9.73 11.54 11.17
N MET A 744 -9.07 12.69 11.23
CA MET A 744 -8.83 13.59 10.10
C MET A 744 -7.34 13.91 10.04
N LYS A 745 -6.56 13.11 9.35
CA LYS A 745 -5.14 13.40 9.07
C LYS A 745 -5.00 14.54 8.08
#